data_AF-A0A497CBK4-F1
#
_entry.id   AF-A0A497CBK4-F1
#
_cell.length_a   1.000
_cell.length_b   1.000
_cell.length_c   1.000
_cell.angle_alpha   90.00
_cell.angle_beta   90.00
_cell.angle_gamma   90.00
#
_symmetry.space_group_name_H-M   'P 1'
#
loop_
_entity.id
_entity.type
_entity.pdbx_description
1 polymer ?
#
loop_
_entity_poly.entity_id
_entity_poly.type
_entity_poly.pdbx_seq_one_letter_code
_entity_poly.pdbx_strand_id
1 'polypeptide(L)'
;MKTQHQLRRIVNFVLAITLALSVSLTWVNRIAYAGYGIFESYTILDTGSGNTFYDCNADTSNPDFDGNDLGDYKVTDTLTLNGAQVKAWENDGDNLDSAEMFYRLYLTSETGGSFTSVNLPDYLDLGGNDEQYEDTDAGINLLSGLEAGDYYLEVYFRAHEDSGGYAYDGNAEDAYQATFTVLANTSQGSGDWDAITWSYGHEPTSTEPVEIASGHTVALDGAANAMHLVVEGTLNLGIDTLTIADKGTLENNGTFTASNGTVAFAGDGTVAGTVTFNDVTLAGGVDFGASSTINGMLQINSGGYVDTNAPTYASDSILKYNTGGTYGRSTEWSGENNPYHVQFGNNTTLDLANGDNSTARTILGDLTIASGSTLNMGAGMNADLTIDGEVNIYGTLALAGGSGNLKVGGDFTKQSGGSFTNNGSYVYFNGGGSQNITGALSGSSNRFERIIVTNNSTVTFNNNVGVESGLQVDSGSTFQTSGTPNFEQEISDAGVLDCDGTCTFDRLIIRNMDASGSEGTIDVNENFVINNATSNFTAPSGEVTFTIAGGFDSNITSGTFDANGGTITFDAGTGTQDLDAASPIAFSTLAVTSGSTLVETQSANNVTATTISNEGTIRKTQSVAGTGAISFGLTGVEINVTTHGGLTNLQVDLADSDHAGKTSRIGNGKYWTITPTGLSGDVVTVTLPHNISSPNNVRACRYTGTGTYGWDCGTDAANSYDATTVTRTGVTAFSDWAPGDNVGPTAITIRNLTATSARNNWQPLALFLSAAIILAGTILLSKQRHKL
;
A
#
# COMPACT_ATOMS: atom_id res chain seq x y z
N MET A 1 -60.78 -9.30 88.52
CA MET A 1 -59.76 -9.56 89.57
C MET A 1 -58.61 -10.42 89.01
N LYS A 2 -57.98 -9.98 87.90
CA LYS A 2 -56.97 -10.75 87.14
C LYS A 2 -55.94 -9.86 86.43
N THR A 3 -55.73 -8.64 86.93
CA THR A 3 -54.93 -7.58 86.27
C THR A 3 -53.98 -6.84 87.23
N GLN A 4 -53.74 -7.40 88.41
CA GLN A 4 -52.78 -6.85 89.40
C GLN A 4 -51.61 -7.80 89.72
N HIS A 5 -51.63 -9.03 89.19
CA HIS A 5 -50.59 -10.05 89.47
C HIS A 5 -49.56 -10.22 88.34
N GLN A 6 -49.81 -9.65 87.15
CA GLN A 6 -48.88 -9.69 86.00
C GLN A 6 -47.91 -8.49 85.98
N LEU A 7 -48.26 -7.34 86.57
CA LEU A 7 -47.35 -6.19 86.68
C LEU A 7 -46.25 -6.38 87.74
N ARG A 8 -46.48 -7.14 88.82
CA ARG A 8 -45.45 -7.38 89.86
C ARG A 8 -44.34 -8.35 89.45
N ARG A 9 -44.58 -9.22 88.46
CA ARG A 9 -43.55 -10.15 87.96
C ARG A 9 -42.64 -9.51 86.90
N ILE A 10 -43.13 -8.54 86.14
CA ILE A 10 -42.30 -7.78 85.19
C ILE A 10 -41.41 -6.78 85.94
N VAL A 11 -41.92 -6.12 86.99
CA VAL A 11 -41.10 -5.18 87.79
C VAL A 11 -39.98 -5.90 88.56
N ASN A 12 -40.20 -7.10 89.09
CA ASN A 12 -39.15 -7.85 89.80
C ASN A 12 -38.14 -8.54 88.86
N PHE A 13 -38.49 -8.81 87.60
CA PHE A 13 -37.54 -9.35 86.61
C PHE A 13 -36.68 -8.23 85.98
N VAL A 14 -37.25 -7.04 85.80
CA VAL A 14 -36.51 -5.85 85.32
C VAL A 14 -35.59 -5.27 86.41
N LEU A 15 -35.99 -5.30 87.69
CA LEU A 15 -35.14 -4.83 88.80
C LEU A 15 -33.98 -5.78 89.12
N ALA A 16 -34.11 -7.08 88.83
CA ALA A 16 -33.01 -8.05 88.99
C ALA A 16 -31.97 -7.98 87.85
N ILE A 17 -32.39 -7.60 86.64
CA ILE A 17 -31.49 -7.41 85.49
C ILE A 17 -30.76 -6.05 85.57
N THR A 18 -31.35 -5.04 86.21
CA THR A 18 -30.68 -3.74 86.44
C THR A 18 -29.78 -3.72 87.68
N LEU A 19 -29.96 -4.61 88.66
CA LEU A 19 -29.10 -4.70 89.85
C LEU A 19 -27.98 -5.76 89.74
N ALA A 20 -28.01 -6.62 88.71
CA ALA A 20 -26.95 -7.61 88.43
C ALA A 20 -25.93 -7.14 87.37
N LEU A 21 -26.09 -5.93 86.82
CA LEU A 21 -25.15 -5.32 85.87
C LEU A 21 -24.39 -4.11 86.45
N SER A 22 -24.42 -3.94 87.77
CA SER A 22 -23.66 -2.91 88.47
C SER A 22 -22.99 -3.50 89.71
N VAL A 23 -21.66 -3.62 89.62
CA VAL A 23 -20.68 -3.93 90.67
C VAL A 23 -20.38 -5.42 90.92
N SER A 24 -19.59 -5.99 90.02
CA SER A 24 -18.40 -6.74 90.40
C SER A 24 -17.21 -6.32 89.51
N LEU A 25 -16.59 -5.19 89.86
CA LEU A 25 -15.13 -5.03 89.77
C LEU A 25 -14.57 -6.18 90.65
N THR A 26 -13.75 -7.10 90.15
CA THR A 26 -12.43 -6.84 89.62
C THR A 26 -12.19 -7.64 88.34
N TRP A 27 -12.56 -7.07 87.21
CA TRP A 27 -11.63 -7.12 86.09
C TRP A 27 -10.57 -6.10 86.46
N VAL A 28 -9.31 -6.53 86.52
CA VAL A 28 -8.20 -5.61 86.29
C VAL A 28 -8.44 -5.15 84.85
N ASN A 29 -9.21 -4.08 84.67
CA ASN A 29 -8.90 -3.16 83.60
C ASN A 29 -7.46 -2.79 83.92
N ARG A 30 -6.51 -3.47 83.27
CA ARG A 30 -5.31 -2.75 82.90
C ARG A 30 -5.90 -1.63 82.07
N ILE A 31 -6.01 -0.45 82.67
CA ILE A 31 -5.71 0.76 81.92
C ILE A 31 -4.33 0.42 81.37
N ALA A 32 -4.29 -0.10 80.14
CA ALA A 32 -3.09 0.02 79.36
C ALA A 32 -2.97 1.53 79.22
N TYR A 33 -2.19 2.14 80.11
CA TYR A 33 -1.52 3.36 79.74
C TYR A 33 -0.80 3.00 78.44
N ALA A 34 -0.88 3.86 77.43
CA ALA A 34 -0.02 3.68 76.27
C ALA A 34 1.41 3.49 76.81
N GLY A 35 2.15 2.51 76.32
CA GLY A 35 3.53 2.33 76.76
C GLY A 35 4.47 3.31 76.05
N TYR A 36 3.97 4.06 75.06
CA TYR A 36 4.69 5.12 74.38
C TYR A 36 3.72 6.19 73.82
N GLY A 37 4.20 7.39 73.50
CA GLY A 37 3.38 8.45 72.93
C GLY A 37 4.17 9.71 72.55
N ILE A 38 3.60 10.56 71.70
CA ILE A 38 4.14 11.88 71.36
C ILE A 38 3.55 12.91 72.32
N PHE A 39 4.37 13.83 72.84
CA PHE A 39 3.93 14.87 73.76
C PHE A 39 4.31 16.30 73.33
N GLU A 40 5.25 16.45 72.40
CA GLU A 40 5.49 17.71 71.70
C GLU A 40 5.84 17.43 70.23
N SER A 41 5.37 18.27 69.33
CA SER A 41 5.72 18.23 67.92
C SER A 41 5.82 19.63 67.33
N TYR A 42 6.74 19.78 66.38
CA TYR A 42 7.04 21.04 65.73
C TYR A 42 7.30 20.80 64.24
N THR A 43 6.78 21.66 63.37
CA THR A 43 7.20 21.73 61.97
C THR A 43 8.28 22.79 61.82
N ILE A 44 9.32 22.49 61.05
CA ILE A 44 10.46 23.40 60.87
C ILE A 44 10.44 23.96 59.46
N LEU A 45 10.16 25.25 59.34
CA LEU A 45 10.14 25.98 58.07
C LEU A 45 11.20 27.07 58.05
N ASP A 46 11.80 27.31 56.89
CA ASP A 46 12.59 28.50 56.59
C ASP A 46 11.81 29.38 55.61
N THR A 47 11.42 30.58 56.06
CA THR A 47 10.73 31.60 55.27
C THR A 47 11.67 32.70 54.77
N GLY A 48 12.97 32.40 54.66
CA GLY A 48 14.03 33.32 54.23
C GLY A 48 14.83 33.98 55.36
N SER A 49 14.59 33.60 56.61
CA SER A 49 15.29 34.11 57.80
C SER A 49 15.99 33.01 58.61
N GLY A 50 16.05 31.79 58.07
CA GLY A 50 16.50 30.59 58.76
C GLY A 50 15.36 29.84 59.45
N ASN A 51 15.69 28.70 60.04
CA ASN A 51 14.72 27.78 60.63
C ASN A 51 13.88 28.43 61.73
N THR A 52 12.57 28.34 61.57
CA THR A 52 11.55 28.64 62.57
C THR A 52 10.81 27.35 62.93
N PHE A 53 10.71 27.08 64.22
CA PHE A 53 9.94 25.96 64.76
C PHE A 53 8.51 26.44 64.98
N TYR A 54 7.53 25.77 64.38
CA TYR A 54 6.11 26.05 64.54
C TYR A 54 5.48 24.99 65.44
N ASP A 55 4.81 25.41 66.50
CA ASP A 55 4.17 24.53 67.48
C ASP A 55 2.97 23.82 66.84
N CYS A 56 2.99 22.48 66.88
CA CYS A 56 1.85 21.67 66.48
C CYS A 56 1.14 21.16 67.73
N ASN A 57 1.68 20.12 68.38
CA ASN A 57 1.22 19.64 69.70
C ASN A 57 2.14 20.14 70.82
N ALA A 58 2.58 21.38 70.73
CA ALA A 58 3.41 22.04 71.74
C ALA A 58 2.73 23.35 72.17
N ASP A 59 3.02 23.81 73.40
CA ASP A 59 2.53 25.09 73.92
C ASP A 59 3.74 25.88 74.43
N THR A 60 4.42 26.56 73.51
CA THR A 60 5.66 27.29 73.78
C THR A 60 5.54 28.77 73.39
N SER A 61 6.69 29.46 73.23
CA SER A 61 6.72 30.82 72.70
C SER A 61 6.89 30.89 71.19
N ASN A 62 7.08 29.74 70.55
CA ASN A 62 7.11 29.62 69.10
C ASN A 62 5.71 29.93 68.52
N PRO A 63 5.63 30.29 67.23
CA PRO A 63 4.34 30.45 66.56
C PRO A 63 3.60 29.11 66.41
N ASP A 64 2.28 29.11 66.56
CA ASP A 64 1.44 27.95 66.24
C ASP A 64 1.49 27.64 64.73
N PHE A 65 1.50 26.35 64.36
CA PHE A 65 1.37 25.92 62.97
C PHE A 65 -0.11 25.92 62.53
N ASP A 66 -0.99 25.37 63.38
CA ASP A 66 -2.39 25.14 63.02
C ASP A 66 -3.18 26.45 62.91
N GLY A 67 -3.85 26.61 61.77
CA GLY A 67 -4.57 27.84 61.41
C GLY A 67 -3.67 29.03 61.10
N ASN A 68 -2.35 28.86 61.00
CA ASN A 68 -1.43 29.94 60.72
C ASN A 68 -1.39 30.31 59.24
N ASP A 69 -1.21 31.60 58.95
CA ASP A 69 -0.97 32.13 57.61
C ASP A 69 0.52 32.43 57.47
N LEU A 70 1.21 31.61 56.67
CA LEU A 70 2.64 31.72 56.42
C LEU A 70 2.98 32.88 55.48
N GLY A 71 1.97 33.50 54.84
CA GLY A 71 2.10 34.71 54.03
C GLY A 71 2.09 34.47 52.52
N ASP A 72 2.39 35.56 51.79
CA ASP A 72 2.42 35.58 50.33
C ASP A 72 3.84 35.42 49.79
N TYR A 73 4.02 34.52 48.84
CA TYR A 73 5.32 34.15 48.27
C TYR A 73 5.32 34.27 46.76
N LYS A 74 6.41 34.82 46.23
CA LYS A 74 6.82 34.55 44.84
C LYS A 74 7.54 33.22 44.82
N VAL A 75 7.49 32.49 43.71
CA VAL A 75 8.26 31.23 43.58
C VAL A 75 9.79 31.40 43.67
N THR A 76 10.29 32.64 43.60
CA THR A 76 11.69 33.01 43.80
C THR A 76 12.04 33.36 45.24
N ASP A 77 11.04 33.45 46.13
CA ASP A 77 11.24 33.61 47.57
C ASP A 77 11.62 32.25 48.21
N THR A 78 11.90 32.28 49.51
CA THR A 78 12.23 31.09 50.30
C THR A 78 11.02 30.67 51.12
N LEU A 79 10.47 29.50 50.84
CA LEU A 79 9.60 28.74 51.75
C LEU A 79 10.03 27.28 51.67
N THR A 80 10.87 26.87 52.62
CA THR A 80 11.50 25.55 52.64
C THR A 80 11.05 24.77 53.87
N LEU A 81 10.57 23.56 53.66
CA LEU A 81 10.32 22.59 54.73
C LEU A 81 11.63 21.88 55.07
N ASN A 82 12.20 22.25 56.21
CA ASN A 82 13.49 21.75 56.68
C ASN A 82 13.37 20.56 57.64
N GLY A 83 12.14 20.16 57.97
CA GLY A 83 11.87 18.93 58.71
C GLY A 83 10.90 19.19 59.86
N ALA A 84 11.13 18.49 60.95
CA ALA A 84 10.31 18.56 62.16
C ALA A 84 11.14 18.20 63.39
N GLN A 85 10.59 18.51 64.56
CA GLN A 85 11.05 17.97 65.83
C GLN A 85 9.86 17.27 66.50
N VAL A 86 10.07 16.03 66.95
CA VAL A 86 9.08 15.25 67.70
C VAL A 86 9.71 14.83 69.01
N LYS A 87 9.02 15.10 70.13
CA LYS A 87 9.38 14.54 71.43
C LYS A 87 8.36 13.52 71.85
N ALA A 88 8.86 12.36 72.22
CA ALA A 88 8.06 11.20 72.55
C ALA A 88 8.55 10.60 73.87
N TRP A 89 7.67 9.87 74.55
CA TRP A 89 8.00 9.15 75.78
C TRP A 89 7.76 7.67 75.57
N GLU A 90 8.51 6.85 76.30
CA GLU A 90 8.38 5.40 76.37
C GLU A 90 8.34 4.92 77.84
N ASN A 91 7.67 3.80 78.09
CA ASN A 91 7.39 3.25 79.40
C ASN A 91 7.21 1.74 79.30
N ASP A 92 7.30 1.05 80.44
CA ASP A 92 6.98 -0.39 80.57
C ASP A 92 7.78 -1.36 79.67
N GLY A 93 8.91 -0.91 79.11
CA GLY A 93 9.84 -1.72 78.31
C GLY A 93 9.60 -1.67 76.80
N ASP A 94 8.69 -0.81 76.34
CA ASP A 94 8.56 -0.43 74.92
C ASP A 94 9.77 0.42 74.50
N ASN A 95 10.15 0.36 73.22
CA ASN A 95 11.30 1.09 72.67
C ASN A 95 10.92 1.83 71.38
N LEU A 96 10.94 3.16 71.39
CA LEU A 96 10.82 3.94 70.15
C LEU A 96 12.14 3.88 69.37
N ASP A 97 12.06 3.73 68.05
CA ASP A 97 13.27 3.55 67.21
C ASP A 97 13.39 4.54 66.04
N SER A 98 12.32 5.26 65.72
CA SER A 98 12.28 6.22 64.62
C SER A 98 11.06 7.14 64.71
N ALA A 99 11.15 8.31 64.08
CA ALA A 99 10.02 9.19 63.87
C ALA A 99 10.02 9.80 62.47
N GLU A 100 8.83 10.16 62.01
CA GLU A 100 8.57 10.73 60.69
C GLU A 100 7.52 11.83 60.80
N MET A 101 7.67 12.86 59.96
CA MET A 101 6.61 13.81 59.64
C MET A 101 6.01 13.43 58.29
N PHE A 102 4.72 13.69 58.11
CA PHE A 102 4.02 13.56 56.85
C PHE A 102 3.51 14.93 56.44
N TYR A 103 3.68 15.33 55.18
CA TYR A 103 3.18 16.60 54.66
C TYR A 103 2.43 16.44 53.33
N ARG A 104 1.50 17.35 53.04
CA ARG A 104 0.94 17.55 51.69
C ARG A 104 0.64 19.02 51.46
N LEU A 105 0.65 19.40 50.19
CA LEU A 105 0.23 20.73 49.74
C LEU A 105 -0.84 20.59 48.65
N TYR A 106 -1.81 21.49 48.65
CA TYR A 106 -2.87 21.53 47.63
C TYR A 106 -3.58 22.89 47.65
N LEU A 107 -4.16 23.30 46.52
CA LEU A 107 -4.95 24.53 46.45
C LEU A 107 -6.15 24.44 47.39
N THR A 108 -6.51 25.54 48.04
CA THR A 108 -7.67 25.60 48.95
C THR A 108 -9.01 25.38 48.24
N SER A 109 -9.04 25.51 46.92
CA SER A 109 -10.17 25.18 46.05
C SER A 109 -10.28 23.69 45.72
N GLU A 110 -9.28 22.88 46.07
CA GLU A 110 -9.17 21.46 45.75
C GLU A 110 -9.27 20.57 47.00
N THR A 111 -9.33 19.26 46.79
CA THR A 111 -9.28 18.27 47.88
C THR A 111 -7.86 17.71 47.98
N GLY A 112 -7.30 17.70 49.19
CA GLY A 112 -5.94 17.22 49.42
C GLY A 112 -5.71 15.77 48.99
N GLY A 113 -4.57 15.55 48.31
CA GLY A 113 -4.10 14.23 47.89
C GLY A 113 -3.41 13.44 49.00
N SER A 114 -2.55 12.50 48.62
CA SER A 114 -1.75 11.69 49.54
C SER A 114 -0.66 12.51 50.23
N PHE A 115 -0.32 12.14 51.45
CA PHE A 115 0.82 12.71 52.17
C PHE A 115 2.15 12.09 51.73
N THR A 116 3.21 12.90 51.81
CA THR A 116 4.62 12.53 51.62
C THR A 116 5.31 12.49 52.97
N SER A 117 6.13 11.47 53.24
CA SER A 117 6.87 11.34 54.50
C SER A 117 8.25 12.00 54.45
N VAL A 118 8.67 12.57 55.57
CA VAL A 118 10.01 13.10 55.87
C VAL A 118 10.52 12.36 57.10
N ASN A 119 11.66 11.69 56.97
CA ASN A 119 12.30 10.97 58.06
C ASN A 119 12.99 11.94 59.02
N LEU A 120 12.96 11.66 60.33
CA LEU A 120 13.60 12.48 61.37
C LEU A 120 14.78 11.69 61.99
N PRO A 121 16.00 11.80 61.40
CA PRO A 121 17.11 10.92 61.75
C PRO A 121 17.86 11.30 63.03
N ASP A 122 17.76 12.56 63.47
CA ASP A 122 18.57 13.07 64.58
C ASP A 122 17.92 12.70 65.91
N TYR A 123 18.58 11.80 66.64
CA TYR A 123 18.11 11.28 67.94
C TYR A 123 18.80 11.98 69.12
N LEU A 124 18.01 12.33 70.15
CA LEU A 124 18.51 12.80 71.43
C LEU A 124 17.69 12.20 72.59
N ASP A 125 18.39 11.54 73.53
CA ASP A 125 17.83 11.10 74.82
C ASP A 125 17.68 12.31 75.76
N LEU A 126 16.44 12.63 76.15
CA LEU A 126 16.11 13.74 77.05
C LEU A 126 16.16 13.32 78.53
N GLY A 127 16.32 12.03 78.81
CA GLY A 127 16.32 11.44 80.13
C GLY A 127 14.91 11.27 80.71
N GLY A 128 14.73 10.25 81.56
CA GLY A 128 13.42 9.95 82.16
C GLY A 128 12.49 9.12 81.25
N ASN A 129 13.06 8.44 80.26
CA ASN A 129 12.37 7.74 79.17
C ASN A 129 11.69 8.68 78.14
N ASP A 130 12.15 9.93 78.06
CA ASP A 130 11.73 10.88 77.03
C ASP A 130 12.81 10.97 75.97
N GLU A 131 12.41 11.01 74.71
CA GLU A 131 13.26 11.01 73.52
C GLU A 131 12.87 12.14 72.58
N GLN A 132 13.83 12.57 71.76
CA GLN A 132 13.62 13.54 70.68
C GLN A 132 14.15 12.98 69.37
N TYR A 133 13.37 13.19 68.31
CA TYR A 133 13.70 12.91 66.92
C TYR A 133 13.57 14.21 66.11
N GLU A 134 14.55 14.50 65.25
CA GLU A 134 14.59 15.76 64.52
C GLU A 134 15.18 15.59 63.10
N ASP A 135 14.76 16.48 62.19
CA ASP A 135 15.52 16.87 61.00
C ASP A 135 15.41 18.39 60.86
N THR A 136 16.53 19.07 60.61
CA THR A 136 16.60 20.52 60.42
C THR A 136 17.12 20.95 59.05
N ASP A 137 17.40 19.99 58.15
CA ASP A 137 17.99 20.23 56.83
C ASP A 137 17.37 19.36 55.73
N ALA A 138 16.08 19.02 55.85
CA ALA A 138 15.36 18.27 54.81
C ALA A 138 15.34 19.02 53.46
N GLY A 139 15.39 20.35 53.47
CA GLY A 139 15.67 21.19 52.30
C GLY A 139 14.57 21.17 51.22
N ILE A 140 13.33 20.86 51.56
CA ILE A 140 12.23 20.71 50.60
C ILE A 140 11.67 22.08 50.23
N ASN A 141 11.91 22.54 48.99
CA ASN A 141 11.31 23.78 48.49
C ASN A 141 9.81 23.58 48.21
N LEU A 142 8.95 24.21 49.03
CA LEU A 142 7.50 24.08 48.93
C LEU A 142 6.89 24.88 47.77
N LEU A 143 7.62 25.84 47.19
CA LEU A 143 7.13 26.71 46.10
C LEU A 143 7.43 26.14 44.72
N SER A 144 8.21 25.06 44.65
CA SER A 144 8.70 24.54 43.37
C SER A 144 7.55 24.00 42.53
N GLY A 145 7.29 24.71 41.43
CA GLY A 145 6.34 24.30 40.42
C GLY A 145 4.88 24.45 40.80
N LEU A 146 4.58 25.38 41.70
CA LEU A 146 3.20 25.71 42.05
C LEU A 146 2.61 26.74 41.09
N GLU A 147 1.31 26.59 40.84
CA GLU A 147 0.47 27.62 40.22
C GLU A 147 0.25 28.77 41.21
N ALA A 148 -0.21 29.92 40.71
CA ALA A 148 -0.62 31.00 41.59
C ALA A 148 -1.94 30.64 42.28
N GLY A 149 -2.04 30.90 43.58
CA GLY A 149 -3.23 30.62 44.36
C GLY A 149 -2.97 30.43 45.84
N ASP A 150 -4.05 30.21 46.59
CA ASP A 150 -4.02 29.97 48.03
C ASP A 150 -3.88 28.46 48.27
N TYR A 151 -2.89 28.06 49.07
CA TYR A 151 -2.56 26.66 49.36
C TYR A 151 -2.79 26.32 50.84
N TYR A 152 -3.22 25.08 51.08
CA TYR A 152 -3.05 24.43 52.37
C TYR A 152 -1.70 23.70 52.41
N LEU A 153 -0.97 23.84 53.51
CA LEU A 153 0.12 22.95 53.91
C LEU A 153 -0.35 22.18 55.13
N GLU A 154 -0.52 20.88 54.98
CA GLU A 154 -0.93 20.01 56.08
C GLU A 154 0.20 19.10 56.53
N VAL A 155 0.27 18.86 57.84
CA VAL A 155 1.26 17.99 58.46
C VAL A 155 0.68 17.12 59.58
N TYR A 156 1.23 15.93 59.74
CA TYR A 156 1.05 15.11 60.95
C TYR A 156 2.31 14.29 61.23
N PHE A 157 2.40 13.72 62.43
CA PHE A 157 3.62 13.07 62.90
C PHE A 157 3.37 11.65 63.37
N ARG A 158 4.43 10.84 63.30
CA ARG A 158 4.43 9.46 63.75
C ARG A 158 5.75 9.10 64.42
N ALA A 159 5.68 8.42 65.56
CA ALA A 159 6.81 7.72 66.16
C ALA A 159 6.56 6.20 66.09
N HIS A 160 7.58 5.44 65.68
CA HIS A 160 7.52 3.99 65.54
C HIS A 160 8.15 3.31 66.75
N GLU A 161 7.48 2.27 67.21
CA GLU A 161 7.93 1.39 68.28
C GLU A 161 8.47 0.08 67.68
N ASP A 162 9.57 -0.43 68.21
CA ASP A 162 10.39 -1.50 67.61
C ASP A 162 9.66 -2.85 67.48
N SER A 163 8.60 -3.09 68.24
CA SER A 163 7.71 -4.25 68.13
C SER A 163 6.62 -4.11 67.04
N GLY A 164 6.59 -2.96 66.36
CA GLY A 164 5.74 -2.66 65.20
C GLY A 164 4.56 -1.73 65.50
N GLY A 165 4.55 -1.06 66.65
CA GLY A 165 3.55 -0.07 67.03
C GLY A 165 3.81 1.33 66.46
N TYR A 166 2.79 2.19 66.47
CA TYR A 166 2.93 3.60 66.11
C TYR A 166 2.19 4.51 67.08
N ALA A 167 2.84 5.60 67.49
CA ALA A 167 2.18 6.74 68.13
C ALA A 167 1.99 7.82 67.07
N TYR A 168 0.82 8.45 67.09
CA TYR A 168 0.45 9.48 66.14
C TYR A 168 0.17 10.78 66.88
N ASP A 169 0.53 11.86 66.22
CA ASP A 169 0.10 13.20 66.58
C ASP A 169 -0.48 13.87 65.33
N GLY A 170 -1.79 14.10 65.36
CA GLY A 170 -2.62 14.21 64.17
C GLY A 170 -2.76 12.89 63.41
N ASN A 171 -3.46 12.91 62.28
CA ASN A 171 -3.51 11.82 61.30
C ASN A 171 -4.01 12.34 59.94
N ALA A 172 -4.12 11.48 58.94
CA ALA A 172 -4.56 11.89 57.59
C ALA A 172 -5.97 12.51 57.51
N GLU A 173 -6.83 12.30 58.51
CA GLU A 173 -8.18 12.88 58.59
C GLU A 173 -8.25 14.10 59.55
N ASP A 174 -7.19 14.34 60.32
CA ASP A 174 -7.10 15.36 61.38
C ASP A 174 -5.64 15.85 61.47
N ALA A 175 -5.16 16.44 60.38
CA ALA A 175 -3.80 16.98 60.27
C ALA A 175 -3.77 18.44 60.71
N TYR A 176 -2.63 18.89 61.21
CA TYR A 176 -2.40 20.31 61.46
C TYR A 176 -2.29 21.03 60.11
N GLN A 177 -2.87 22.22 60.00
CA GLN A 177 -3.02 22.90 58.71
C GLN A 177 -2.59 24.37 58.79
N ALA A 178 -1.66 24.77 57.93
CA ALA A 178 -1.31 26.16 57.68
C ALA A 178 -1.73 26.58 56.25
N THR A 179 -1.79 27.88 55.99
CA THR A 179 -2.04 28.44 54.65
C THR A 179 -0.88 29.30 54.16
N PHE A 180 -0.72 29.40 52.84
CA PHE A 180 0.16 30.39 52.20
C PHE A 180 -0.36 30.70 50.79
N THR A 181 0.04 31.84 50.24
CA THR A 181 -0.32 32.25 48.88
C THR A 181 0.88 32.19 47.96
N VAL A 182 0.74 31.61 46.77
CA VAL A 182 1.69 31.78 45.68
C VAL A 182 1.20 32.89 44.75
N LEU A 183 2.01 33.92 44.58
CA LEU A 183 1.69 35.07 43.73
C LEU A 183 2.07 34.79 42.28
N ALA A 184 1.28 35.27 41.31
CA ALA A 184 1.67 35.30 39.90
C ALA A 184 2.56 36.51 39.59
N ASN A 185 3.51 36.35 38.67
CA ASN A 185 4.14 37.48 38.01
C ASN A 185 3.14 38.10 37.04
N THR A 186 2.40 39.11 37.51
CA THR A 186 1.24 39.67 36.81
C THR A 186 1.62 40.89 35.98
N SER A 187 1.02 41.07 34.80
CA SER A 187 1.22 42.27 33.99
C SER A 187 0.66 43.52 34.69
N GLN A 188 1.47 44.58 34.81
CA GLN A 188 1.10 45.86 35.44
C GLN A 188 0.54 46.88 34.43
N GLY A 189 0.63 46.58 33.14
CA GLY A 189 0.09 47.37 32.04
C GLY A 189 0.28 46.65 30.71
N SER A 190 -0.20 47.27 29.63
CA SER A 190 0.11 46.82 28.26
C SER A 190 1.55 47.19 27.89
N GLY A 191 2.24 46.30 27.18
CA GLY A 191 3.64 46.48 26.80
C GLY A 191 4.21 45.26 26.08
N ASP A 192 5.53 45.28 25.87
CA ASP A 192 6.27 44.13 25.36
C ASP A 192 6.58 43.16 26.52
N TRP A 193 7.06 41.94 26.23
CA TRP A 193 7.44 40.94 27.24
C TRP A 193 8.80 41.32 27.86
N ASP A 194 8.85 42.46 28.53
CA ASP A 194 10.04 43.03 29.13
C ASP A 194 9.89 43.25 30.64
N ALA A 195 10.99 43.55 31.33
CA ALA A 195 11.01 43.77 32.77
C ALA A 195 10.05 44.86 33.29
N ILE A 196 9.58 45.78 32.46
CA ILE A 196 8.71 46.91 32.83
C ILE A 196 7.25 46.47 32.88
N THR A 197 6.86 45.50 32.05
CA THR A 197 5.48 45.00 31.97
C THR A 197 5.07 44.21 33.21
N TRP A 198 6.03 43.62 33.95
CA TRP A 198 5.77 42.57 34.94
C TRP A 198 5.94 43.01 36.39
N SER A 199 5.05 42.53 37.26
CA SER A 199 5.00 42.91 38.68
C SER A 199 6.24 42.56 39.50
N TYR A 200 7.03 41.59 39.04
CA TYR A 200 8.28 41.22 39.70
C TYR A 200 9.47 42.10 39.29
N GLY A 201 9.30 42.97 38.29
CA GLY A 201 10.35 43.87 37.80
C GLY A 201 11.41 43.20 36.92
N HIS A 202 11.11 42.02 36.41
CA HIS A 202 11.91 41.29 35.42
C HIS A 202 11.00 40.45 34.52
N GLU A 203 11.55 40.01 33.39
CA GLU A 203 10.87 39.09 32.46
C GLU A 203 10.56 37.74 33.14
N PRO A 204 9.36 37.19 32.94
CA PRO A 204 9.00 35.89 33.47
C PRO A 204 9.94 34.77 33.02
N THR A 205 10.14 33.84 33.93
CA THR A 205 11.05 32.70 33.77
C THR A 205 10.29 31.38 33.70
N SER A 206 11.01 30.29 33.38
CA SER A 206 10.44 28.95 33.25
C SER A 206 10.02 28.29 34.58
N THR A 207 10.09 29.00 35.70
CA THR A 207 9.66 28.49 37.02
C THR A 207 8.47 29.25 37.57
N GLU A 208 8.04 30.32 36.89
CA GLU A 208 7.08 31.28 37.43
C GLU A 208 5.66 31.02 36.93
N PRO A 209 4.65 31.14 37.81
CA PRO A 209 3.29 31.41 37.39
C PRO A 209 3.19 32.85 36.90
N VAL A 210 2.51 33.05 35.78
CA VAL A 210 2.46 34.29 35.01
C VAL A 210 1.01 34.59 34.67
N GLU A 211 0.59 35.84 34.89
CA GLU A 211 -0.76 36.29 34.56
C GLU A 211 -0.73 37.54 33.68
N ILE A 212 -1.36 37.46 32.50
CA ILE A 212 -1.68 38.65 31.71
C ILE A 212 -3.05 39.13 32.15
N ALA A 213 -3.08 40.15 33.01
CA ALA A 213 -4.31 40.66 33.59
C ALA A 213 -5.30 41.19 32.53
N SER A 214 -6.60 41.10 32.86
CA SER A 214 -7.68 41.58 32.00
C SER A 214 -7.50 43.04 31.59
N GLY A 215 -7.68 43.32 30.30
CA GLY A 215 -7.54 44.65 29.71
C GLY A 215 -6.10 45.06 29.36
N HIS A 216 -5.10 44.26 29.72
CA HIS A 216 -3.73 44.44 29.25
C HIS A 216 -3.49 43.72 27.93
N THR A 217 -2.61 44.27 27.10
CA THR A 217 -2.11 43.65 25.87
C THR A 217 -0.61 43.50 26.00
N VAL A 218 -0.13 42.26 26.01
CA VAL A 218 1.29 41.93 26.07
C VAL A 218 1.72 41.34 24.73
N ALA A 219 2.77 41.89 24.14
CA ALA A 219 3.38 41.38 22.92
C ALA A 219 4.74 40.75 23.22
N LEU A 220 5.07 39.64 22.58
CA LEU A 220 6.45 39.14 22.60
C LEU A 220 7.33 40.03 21.72
N ASP A 221 8.50 40.39 22.24
CA ASP A 221 9.60 41.09 21.57
C ASP A 221 10.88 40.23 21.50
N GLY A 222 10.76 38.96 21.88
CA GLY A 222 11.79 37.94 21.89
C GLY A 222 11.26 36.62 22.47
N ALA A 223 12.17 35.66 22.69
CA ALA A 223 11.80 34.38 23.30
C ALA A 223 11.35 34.58 24.76
N ALA A 224 10.17 34.06 25.09
CA ALA A 224 9.54 34.18 26.40
C ALA A 224 9.39 32.81 27.07
N ASN A 225 9.32 32.80 28.40
CA ASN A 225 9.17 31.60 29.20
C ASN A 225 8.10 31.80 30.28
N ALA A 226 7.35 30.74 30.58
CA ALA A 226 6.46 30.66 31.74
C ALA A 226 6.44 29.21 32.21
N MET A 227 6.13 28.99 33.50
CA MET A 227 5.73 27.66 33.95
C MET A 227 4.22 27.50 33.80
N HIS A 228 3.46 28.38 34.43
CA HIS A 228 2.00 28.42 34.32
C HIS A 228 1.60 29.77 33.78
N LEU A 229 0.92 29.82 32.64
CA LEU A 229 0.51 31.07 32.01
C LEU A 229 -1.01 31.17 31.95
N VAL A 230 -1.56 32.18 32.61
CA VAL A 230 -2.96 32.57 32.54
C VAL A 230 -3.08 33.85 31.70
N VAL A 231 -3.89 33.80 30.64
CA VAL A 231 -4.17 34.94 29.77
C VAL A 231 -5.60 35.41 30.01
N GLU A 232 -5.78 36.44 30.85
CA GLU A 232 -7.06 37.14 31.04
C GLU A 232 -7.23 38.32 30.08
N GLY A 233 -6.11 38.92 29.65
CA GLY A 233 -6.05 40.04 28.72
C GLY A 233 -5.87 39.63 27.26
N THR A 234 -4.83 40.15 26.62
CA THR A 234 -4.44 39.79 25.25
C THR A 234 -2.96 39.46 25.21
N LEU A 235 -2.61 38.32 24.62
CA LEU A 235 -1.24 37.92 24.31
C LEU A 235 -1.03 37.92 22.79
N ASN A 236 0.04 38.53 22.32
CA ASN A 236 0.45 38.51 20.91
C ASN A 236 1.87 37.96 20.76
N LEU A 237 2.03 36.85 20.04
CA LEU A 237 3.34 36.19 19.88
C LEU A 237 4.19 36.81 18.77
N GLY A 238 3.59 37.56 17.83
CA GLY A 238 4.33 38.08 16.68
C GLY A 238 4.98 36.98 15.83
N ILE A 239 6.31 36.85 15.91
CA ILE A 239 7.10 35.80 15.26
C ILE A 239 7.90 34.95 16.27
N ASP A 240 7.75 35.24 17.55
CA ASP A 240 8.62 34.75 18.60
C ASP A 240 8.10 33.45 19.22
N THR A 241 8.90 32.87 20.10
CA THR A 241 8.59 31.60 20.78
C THR A 241 8.23 31.85 22.24
N LEU A 242 7.06 31.38 22.65
CA LEU A 242 6.69 31.21 24.05
C LEU A 242 6.99 29.77 24.47
N THR A 243 7.80 29.58 25.51
CA THR A 243 8.07 28.26 26.09
C THR A 243 7.28 28.07 27.37
N ILE A 244 6.46 27.04 27.41
CA ILE A 244 5.82 26.52 28.63
C ILE A 244 6.72 25.42 29.18
N ALA A 245 7.12 25.55 30.45
CA ALA A 245 8.01 24.61 31.11
C ALA A 245 7.38 23.22 31.29
N ASP A 246 8.21 22.23 31.67
CA ASP A 246 7.73 20.89 32.01
C ASP A 246 6.68 20.94 33.14
N LYS A 247 5.60 20.18 32.97
CA LYS A 247 4.37 20.17 33.79
C LYS A 247 3.62 21.50 33.83
N GLY A 248 3.95 22.42 32.92
CA GLY A 248 3.36 23.74 32.86
C GLY A 248 1.95 23.77 32.26
N THR A 249 1.26 24.88 32.49
CA THR A 249 -0.11 25.11 31.98
C THR A 249 -0.18 26.37 31.12
N LEU A 250 -1.02 26.32 30.09
CA LEU A 250 -1.44 27.47 29.29
C LEU A 250 -2.96 27.60 29.36
N GLU A 251 -3.44 28.55 30.14
CA GLU A 251 -4.86 28.86 30.27
C GLU A 251 -5.18 30.16 29.52
N ASN A 252 -6.07 30.10 28.53
CA ASN A 252 -6.53 31.29 27.81
C ASN A 252 -8.01 31.59 28.07
N ASN A 253 -8.24 32.59 28.92
CA ASN A 253 -9.56 33.17 29.23
C ASN A 253 -9.83 34.47 28.44
N GLY A 254 -8.80 35.04 27.83
CA GLY A 254 -8.82 36.26 27.04
C GLY A 254 -8.57 36.02 25.55
N THR A 255 -7.76 36.89 24.94
CA THR A 255 -7.44 36.85 23.50
C THR A 255 -6.02 36.35 23.26
N PHE A 256 -5.89 35.22 22.58
CA PHE A 256 -4.60 34.67 22.15
C PHE A 256 -4.37 34.95 20.66
N THR A 257 -3.35 35.76 20.34
CA THR A 257 -2.98 36.11 18.96
C THR A 257 -1.66 35.44 18.58
N ALA A 258 -1.75 34.25 17.98
CA ALA A 258 -0.56 33.47 17.62
C ALA A 258 0.31 34.13 16.54
N SER A 259 -0.29 34.89 15.60
CA SER A 259 0.42 35.46 14.45
C SER A 259 1.25 34.37 13.72
N ASN A 260 2.56 34.54 13.58
CA ASN A 260 3.48 33.51 13.06
C ASN A 260 4.37 32.91 14.17
N GLY A 261 4.02 33.14 15.43
CA GLY A 261 4.79 32.68 16.58
C GLY A 261 4.65 31.20 16.85
N THR A 262 5.50 30.71 17.77
CA THR A 262 5.54 29.30 18.19
C THR A 262 5.24 29.19 19.68
N VAL A 263 4.48 28.17 20.08
CA VAL A 263 4.40 27.72 21.48
C VAL A 263 5.17 26.42 21.65
N ALA A 264 6.16 26.40 22.53
CA ALA A 264 6.97 25.22 22.81
C ALA A 264 6.63 24.67 24.20
N PHE A 265 6.21 23.41 24.28
CA PHE A 265 6.11 22.69 25.54
C PHE A 265 7.42 21.95 25.76
N ALA A 266 8.20 22.40 26.75
CA ALA A 266 9.51 21.86 27.06
C ALA A 266 9.48 20.46 27.69
N GLY A 267 8.32 20.04 28.18
CA GLY A 267 8.05 18.72 28.73
C GLY A 267 6.55 18.44 28.70
N ASP A 268 6.02 17.78 29.72
CA ASP A 268 4.58 17.55 29.85
C ASP A 268 3.84 18.89 30.03
N GLY A 269 2.59 18.99 29.61
CA GLY A 269 1.84 20.24 29.74
C GLY A 269 0.34 20.12 29.50
N THR A 270 -0.40 21.14 29.91
CA THR A 270 -1.87 21.18 29.74
C THR A 270 -2.31 22.53 29.18
N VAL A 271 -3.28 22.50 28.27
CA VAL A 271 -3.93 23.69 27.71
C VAL A 271 -5.38 23.75 28.19
N ALA A 272 -5.77 24.90 28.72
CA ALA A 272 -7.12 25.22 29.13
C ALA A 272 -7.67 26.44 28.38
N GLY A 273 -8.99 26.48 28.23
CA GLY A 273 -9.67 27.51 27.43
C GLY A 273 -9.59 27.24 25.93
N THR A 274 -9.78 28.30 25.13
CA THR A 274 -9.74 28.21 23.66
C THR A 274 -8.45 28.82 23.15
N VAL A 275 -7.63 28.03 22.45
CA VAL A 275 -6.36 28.51 21.89
C VAL A 275 -6.26 28.13 20.42
N THR A 276 -6.03 29.13 19.57
CA THR A 276 -5.65 28.90 18.18
C THR A 276 -4.17 29.15 18.05
N PHE A 277 -3.40 28.08 17.92
CA PHE A 277 -1.96 28.12 17.72
C PHE A 277 -1.62 28.34 16.25
N ASN A 278 -0.48 28.97 15.99
CA ASN A 278 0.18 28.87 14.70
C ASN A 278 1.08 27.62 14.71
N ASP A 279 2.29 27.73 15.27
CA ASP A 279 3.19 26.59 15.41
C ASP A 279 3.29 26.11 16.87
N VAL A 280 3.41 24.80 17.07
CA VAL A 280 3.58 24.15 18.36
C VAL A 280 4.69 23.11 18.30
N THR A 281 5.54 23.05 19.33
CA THR A 281 6.53 21.99 19.48
C THR A 281 6.36 21.25 20.80
N LEU A 282 6.44 19.90 20.76
CA LEU A 282 6.24 19.03 21.92
C LEU A 282 7.53 18.29 22.28
N ALA A 283 7.97 18.40 23.53
CA ALA A 283 9.06 17.60 24.10
C ALA A 283 8.60 16.66 25.24
N GLY A 284 7.34 16.75 25.68
CA GLY A 284 6.63 15.80 26.54
C GLY A 284 5.16 15.63 26.13
N GLY A 285 4.37 15.01 27.01
CA GLY A 285 2.95 14.77 26.82
C GLY A 285 2.12 16.03 27.01
N VAL A 286 1.38 16.46 25.99
CA VAL A 286 0.55 17.67 26.07
C VAL A 286 -0.91 17.35 25.87
N ASP A 287 -1.72 17.69 26.87
CA ASP A 287 -3.17 17.73 26.77
C ASP A 287 -3.61 19.08 26.19
N PHE A 288 -4.15 19.07 24.97
CA PHE A 288 -4.58 20.28 24.28
C PHE A 288 -5.97 20.79 24.74
N GLY A 289 -6.61 20.11 25.69
CA GLY A 289 -7.94 20.44 26.15
C GLY A 289 -8.99 20.33 25.05
N ALA A 290 -10.20 20.79 25.35
CA ALA A 290 -11.36 20.59 24.47
C ALA A 290 -11.43 21.53 23.25
N SER A 291 -10.60 22.57 23.17
CA SER A 291 -10.81 23.68 22.21
C SER A 291 -9.52 24.30 21.67
N SER A 292 -8.51 23.48 21.43
CA SER A 292 -7.28 23.89 20.74
C SER A 292 -7.33 23.63 19.23
N THR A 293 -6.78 24.55 18.45
CA THR A 293 -6.64 24.43 16.99
C THR A 293 -5.20 24.72 16.55
N ILE A 294 -4.66 23.95 15.60
CA ILE A 294 -3.37 24.19 14.95
C ILE A 294 -3.59 24.77 13.56
N ASN A 295 -3.15 26.01 13.32
CA ASN A 295 -3.18 26.64 12.00
C ASN A 295 -1.90 26.41 11.19
N GLY A 296 -0.75 26.33 11.85
CA GLY A 296 0.56 26.08 11.25
C GLY A 296 0.97 24.64 11.48
N MET A 297 2.03 24.42 12.24
CA MET A 297 2.65 23.12 12.46
C MET A 297 2.49 22.62 13.90
N LEU A 298 2.10 21.36 14.06
CA LEU A 298 2.36 20.60 15.29
C LEU A 298 3.57 19.71 15.08
N GLN A 299 4.70 20.03 15.71
CA GLN A 299 5.94 19.25 15.64
C GLN A 299 6.16 18.42 16.91
N ILE A 300 6.21 17.10 16.75
CA ILE A 300 6.49 16.14 17.82
C ILE A 300 7.99 15.84 17.84
N ASN A 301 8.69 16.26 18.89
CA ASN A 301 10.11 15.97 19.08
C ASN A 301 10.30 14.70 19.94
N SER A 302 11.55 14.34 20.20
CA SER A 302 11.87 13.24 21.13
C SER A 302 11.22 13.48 22.50
N GLY A 303 10.52 12.47 23.02
CA GLY A 303 9.77 12.57 24.28
C GLY A 303 8.35 13.15 24.13
N GLY A 304 8.06 13.87 23.04
CA GLY A 304 6.77 14.52 22.83
C GLY A 304 5.65 13.57 22.43
N TYR A 305 4.43 13.83 22.90
CA TYR A 305 3.21 13.19 22.42
C TYR A 305 1.97 14.03 22.75
N VAL A 306 0.86 13.74 22.09
CA VAL A 306 -0.44 14.32 22.45
C VAL A 306 -1.07 13.44 23.53
N ASP A 307 -1.27 13.99 24.72
CA ASP A 307 -1.91 13.31 25.83
C ASP A 307 -3.41 13.58 25.83
N THR A 308 -4.22 12.54 25.96
CA THR A 308 -5.69 12.60 26.18
C THR A 308 -6.53 13.34 25.11
N ASN A 309 -6.39 14.66 24.92
CA ASN A 309 -7.13 15.44 23.94
C ASN A 309 -6.22 15.94 22.83
N ALA A 310 -6.54 15.60 21.58
CA ALA A 310 -5.86 16.12 20.41
C ALA A 310 -6.39 17.50 19.99
N PRO A 311 -5.54 18.36 19.42
CA PRO A 311 -6.01 19.60 18.83
C PRO A 311 -6.73 19.32 17.50
N THR A 312 -7.57 20.26 17.09
CA THR A 312 -8.15 20.28 15.75
C THR A 312 -7.11 20.79 14.75
N TYR A 313 -6.95 20.11 13.61
CA TYR A 313 -6.09 20.56 12.52
C TYR A 313 -6.87 21.47 11.57
N ALA A 314 -6.39 22.71 11.37
CA ALA A 314 -6.95 23.60 10.37
C ALA A 314 -6.55 23.19 8.95
N SER A 315 -7.20 23.77 7.94
CA SER A 315 -6.76 23.66 6.55
C SER A 315 -5.32 24.13 6.38
N ASP A 316 -4.55 23.40 5.57
CA ASP A 316 -3.12 23.63 5.29
C ASP A 316 -2.17 23.50 6.50
N SER A 317 -2.66 23.05 7.66
CA SER A 317 -1.81 22.76 8.83
C SER A 317 -0.95 21.51 8.63
N ILE A 318 0.15 21.39 9.37
CA ILE A 318 1.11 20.29 9.26
C ILE A 318 1.24 19.55 10.60
N LEU A 319 1.03 18.23 10.59
CA LEU A 319 1.52 17.35 11.64
C LEU A 319 2.92 16.84 11.26
N LYS A 320 3.94 17.20 12.04
CA LYS A 320 5.33 16.82 11.78
C LYS A 320 5.88 15.88 12.86
N TYR A 321 6.32 14.70 12.42
CA TYR A 321 7.05 13.75 13.26
C TYR A 321 8.56 14.00 13.16
N ASN A 322 9.18 14.41 14.27
CA ASN A 322 10.58 14.85 14.33
C ASN A 322 11.35 14.20 15.51
N THR A 323 11.00 12.96 15.85
CA THR A 323 11.37 12.33 17.13
C THR A 323 12.78 11.77 17.19
N GLY A 324 13.44 11.51 16.05
CA GLY A 324 14.80 10.93 16.07
C GLY A 324 14.85 9.40 16.10
N GLY A 325 13.70 8.73 16.27
CA GLY A 325 13.64 7.29 16.52
C GLY A 325 12.32 6.67 16.09
N THR A 326 11.97 5.53 16.70
CA THR A 326 10.66 4.91 16.48
C THR A 326 9.61 5.64 17.31
N TYR A 327 8.50 6.00 16.69
CA TYR A 327 7.35 6.62 17.33
C TYR A 327 6.11 5.78 17.06
N GLY A 328 5.37 5.44 18.11
CA GLY A 328 4.07 4.80 17.98
C GLY A 328 3.00 5.87 17.86
N ARG A 329 2.26 5.87 16.76
CA ARG A 329 1.11 6.78 16.57
C ARG A 329 0.18 6.74 17.79
N SER A 330 -0.25 7.90 18.28
CA SER A 330 -1.14 8.03 19.44
C SER A 330 -2.38 8.87 19.08
N THR A 331 -2.86 9.68 20.03
CA THR A 331 -4.07 10.49 19.98
C THR A 331 -4.00 11.61 18.96
N GLU A 332 -2.79 12.06 18.58
CA GLU A 332 -2.59 13.07 17.53
C GLU A 332 -3.23 12.68 16.19
N TRP A 333 -3.42 11.38 15.94
CA TRP A 333 -4.03 10.87 14.71
C TRP A 333 -4.93 9.65 14.97
N SER A 334 -6.18 9.90 15.37
CA SER A 334 -7.11 8.86 15.84
C SER A 334 -8.11 8.34 14.78
N GLY A 335 -8.10 8.89 13.56
CA GLY A 335 -9.05 8.56 12.48
C GLY A 335 -10.34 9.37 12.52
N GLU A 336 -10.80 9.75 13.72
CA GLU A 336 -11.78 10.84 13.91
C GLU A 336 -11.10 12.21 13.81
N ASN A 337 -9.89 12.33 14.34
CA ASN A 337 -9.02 13.48 14.15
C ASN A 337 -8.00 13.18 13.05
N ASN A 338 -8.15 13.83 11.89
CA ASN A 338 -7.27 13.62 10.74
C ASN A 338 -6.41 14.88 10.51
N PRO A 339 -5.07 14.74 10.44
CA PRO A 339 -4.20 15.85 10.10
C PRO A 339 -4.42 16.29 8.65
N TYR A 340 -4.10 17.55 8.36
CA TYR A 340 -4.21 18.07 7.00
C TYR A 340 -3.01 17.62 6.16
N HIS A 341 -1.83 18.20 6.38
CA HIS A 341 -0.57 17.67 5.85
C HIS A 341 0.16 16.84 6.90
N VAL A 342 0.90 15.82 6.47
CA VAL A 342 1.80 15.07 7.35
C VAL A 342 3.23 15.08 6.82
N GLN A 343 4.17 15.40 7.71
CA GLN A 343 5.59 15.43 7.39
C GLN A 343 6.41 14.57 8.35
N PHE A 344 7.42 13.88 7.81
CA PHE A 344 8.39 13.11 8.59
C PHE A 344 9.78 13.71 8.43
N GLY A 345 10.50 13.85 9.54
CA GLY A 345 11.88 14.34 9.56
C GLY A 345 12.73 13.68 10.64
N ASN A 346 13.99 14.10 10.73
CA ASN A 346 14.92 13.68 11.79
C ASN A 346 15.02 12.16 11.96
N ASN A 347 15.08 11.39 10.87
CA ASN A 347 15.17 9.92 10.90
C ASN A 347 14.04 9.22 11.69
N THR A 348 12.87 9.85 11.75
CA THR A 348 11.73 9.29 12.49
C THR A 348 11.15 8.08 11.75
N THR A 349 10.85 7.01 12.48
CA THR A 349 10.06 5.87 11.99
C THR A 349 8.72 5.85 12.72
N LEU A 350 7.63 6.17 12.02
CA LEU A 350 6.29 6.07 12.58
C LEU A 350 5.73 4.68 12.36
N ASP A 351 5.25 4.05 13.45
CA ASP A 351 4.35 2.90 13.40
C ASP A 351 2.90 3.40 13.43
N LEU A 352 2.26 3.40 12.25
CA LEU A 352 0.89 3.89 12.08
C LEU A 352 -0.15 2.96 12.75
N ALA A 353 0.15 1.66 12.84
CA ALA A 353 -0.76 0.65 13.40
C ALA A 353 -0.72 0.58 14.94
N ASN A 354 0.18 1.33 15.58
CA ASN A 354 0.34 1.32 17.03
C ASN A 354 -1.00 1.53 17.75
N GLY A 355 -1.38 0.65 18.68
CA GLY A 355 -2.62 0.77 19.47
C GLY A 355 -3.95 0.51 18.73
N ASP A 356 -4.01 0.63 17.41
CA ASP A 356 -5.19 0.35 16.59
C ASP A 356 -4.80 0.12 15.13
N ASN A 357 -5.15 -1.06 14.59
CA ASN A 357 -4.83 -1.52 13.25
C ASN A 357 -6.06 -1.69 12.33
N SER A 358 -7.24 -1.34 12.84
CA SER A 358 -8.54 -1.66 12.23
C SER A 358 -9.31 -0.45 11.75
N THR A 359 -8.89 0.75 12.16
CA THR A 359 -9.53 1.99 11.76
C THR A 359 -8.75 2.63 10.61
N ALA A 360 -9.46 3.06 9.57
CA ALA A 360 -8.87 3.79 8.46
C ALA A 360 -8.29 5.13 8.95
N ARG A 361 -7.27 5.61 8.26
CA ARG A 361 -6.62 6.88 8.57
C ARG A 361 -6.57 7.74 7.32
N THR A 362 -6.75 9.04 7.50
CA THR A 362 -6.73 10.00 6.39
C THR A 362 -5.73 11.10 6.64
N ILE A 363 -5.04 11.49 5.58
CA ILE A 363 -4.31 12.74 5.42
C ILE A 363 -5.12 13.56 4.41
N LEU A 364 -5.64 14.73 4.83
CA LEU A 364 -6.55 15.54 3.99
C LEU A 364 -5.82 16.30 2.88
N GLY A 365 -4.50 16.44 2.99
CA GLY A 365 -3.62 17.02 2.00
C GLY A 365 -2.45 16.09 1.71
N ASP A 366 -1.25 16.66 1.69
CA ASP A 366 -0.04 15.98 1.24
C ASP A 366 0.68 15.19 2.34
N LEU A 367 1.30 14.08 1.92
CA LEU A 367 2.28 13.32 2.68
C LEU A 367 3.69 13.61 2.18
N THR A 368 4.59 14.04 3.07
CA THR A 368 6.03 14.16 2.76
C THR A 368 6.88 13.34 3.74
N ILE A 369 7.68 12.41 3.22
CA ILE A 369 8.60 11.61 4.01
C ILE A 369 10.02 12.05 3.70
N ALA A 370 10.70 12.77 4.60
CA ALA A 370 12.08 13.20 4.39
C ALA A 370 13.06 12.02 4.38
N SER A 371 14.24 12.24 3.79
CA SER A 371 15.32 11.26 3.75
C SER A 371 15.65 10.72 5.16
N GLY A 372 15.90 9.42 5.24
CA GLY A 372 16.17 8.70 6.49
C GLY A 372 14.94 8.43 7.37
N SER A 373 13.79 9.04 7.08
CA SER A 373 12.55 8.84 7.84
C SER A 373 11.65 7.78 7.18
N THR A 374 10.73 7.20 7.95
CA THR A 374 9.86 6.11 7.50
C THR A 374 8.43 6.30 7.99
N LEU A 375 7.47 6.22 7.07
CA LEU A 375 6.08 5.90 7.41
C LEU A 375 5.88 4.39 7.23
N ASN A 376 5.62 3.69 8.33
CA ASN A 376 5.32 2.26 8.33
C ASN A 376 3.86 2.03 8.70
N MET A 377 3.06 1.51 7.77
CA MET A 377 1.70 1.07 8.06
C MET A 377 1.68 -0.17 8.97
N GLY A 378 2.80 -0.90 9.11
CA GLY A 378 2.90 -2.08 9.95
C GLY A 378 2.35 -3.34 9.27
N ALA A 379 2.93 -4.50 9.60
CA ALA A 379 2.56 -5.77 8.96
C ALA A 379 1.10 -6.20 9.24
N GLY A 380 0.46 -5.65 10.27
CA GLY A 380 -0.88 -6.04 10.73
C GLY A 380 -1.98 -5.01 10.48
N MET A 381 -1.74 -3.92 9.74
CA MET A 381 -2.78 -2.94 9.44
C MET A 381 -3.79 -3.50 8.43
N ASN A 382 -5.06 -3.47 8.82
CA ASN A 382 -6.17 -4.08 8.09
C ASN A 382 -7.09 -3.05 7.43
N ALA A 383 -6.90 -1.78 7.74
CA ALA A 383 -7.66 -0.67 7.19
C ALA A 383 -6.79 0.24 6.32
N ASP A 384 -7.44 0.92 5.38
CA ASP A 384 -6.75 1.73 4.38
C ASP A 384 -6.15 3.02 4.98
N LEU A 385 -5.02 3.45 4.42
CA LEU A 385 -4.52 4.82 4.54
C LEU A 385 -4.98 5.60 3.31
N THR A 386 -5.67 6.72 3.53
CA THR A 386 -6.11 7.64 2.48
C THR A 386 -5.29 8.92 2.54
N ILE A 387 -4.83 9.39 1.39
CA ILE A 387 -4.09 10.63 1.22
C ILE A 387 -4.80 11.39 0.11
N ASP A 388 -5.52 12.44 0.46
CA ASP A 388 -6.34 13.19 -0.50
C ASP A 388 -5.47 14.08 -1.42
N GLY A 389 -4.25 14.43 -0.97
CA GLY A 389 -3.26 15.18 -1.74
C GLY A 389 -2.13 14.31 -2.32
N GLU A 390 -0.96 14.92 -2.46
CA GLU A 390 0.24 14.32 -3.04
C GLU A 390 1.02 13.41 -2.07
N VAL A 391 1.75 12.45 -2.61
CA VAL A 391 2.66 11.57 -1.88
C VAL A 391 4.09 11.81 -2.35
N ASN A 392 4.92 12.39 -1.48
CA ASN A 392 6.32 12.74 -1.74
C ASN A 392 7.28 11.91 -0.86
N ILE A 393 7.98 10.94 -1.48
CA ILE A 393 8.80 9.95 -0.77
C ILE A 393 10.30 10.21 -1.00
N TYR A 394 10.95 10.92 -0.08
CA TYR A 394 12.41 11.03 -0.01
C TYR A 394 13.05 9.98 0.93
N GLY A 395 12.29 9.53 1.94
CA GLY A 395 12.63 8.44 2.86
C GLY A 395 12.00 7.11 2.45
N THR A 396 11.35 6.43 3.38
CA THR A 396 10.69 5.13 3.14
C THR A 396 9.18 5.20 3.39
N LEU A 397 8.39 4.76 2.40
CA LEU A 397 6.98 4.41 2.60
C LEU A 397 6.84 2.88 2.59
N ALA A 398 6.44 2.30 3.71
CA ALA A 398 6.15 0.87 3.84
C ALA A 398 4.66 0.66 4.07
N LEU A 399 3.99 0.06 3.09
CA LEU A 399 2.56 -0.28 3.18
C LEU A 399 2.32 -1.51 4.04
N ALA A 400 1.06 -1.80 4.33
CA ALA A 400 0.70 -2.90 5.20
C ALA A 400 1.05 -4.25 4.58
N GLY A 401 1.36 -5.24 5.43
CA GLY A 401 1.37 -6.66 5.05
C GLY A 401 0.01 -7.35 5.20
N GLY A 402 -0.97 -6.65 5.78
CA GLY A 402 -2.35 -7.09 5.99
C GLY A 402 -3.28 -6.65 4.86
N SER A 403 -4.55 -6.37 5.18
CA SER A 403 -5.56 -5.93 4.19
C SER A 403 -5.63 -4.42 3.98
N GLY A 404 -4.84 -3.62 4.71
CA GLY A 404 -4.85 -2.16 4.60
C GLY A 404 -4.18 -1.67 3.32
N ASN A 405 -4.94 -0.97 2.46
CA ASN A 405 -4.45 -0.46 1.17
C ASN A 405 -4.05 1.01 1.26
N LEU A 406 -3.44 1.53 0.20
CA LEU A 406 -3.17 2.96 0.04
C LEU A 406 -4.16 3.58 -0.96
N LYS A 407 -4.73 4.74 -0.64
CA LYS A 407 -5.52 5.55 -1.56
C LYS A 407 -4.86 6.92 -1.72
N VAL A 408 -4.70 7.37 -2.97
CA VAL A 408 -3.98 8.59 -3.32
C VAL A 408 -4.86 9.46 -4.23
N GLY A 409 -5.13 10.68 -3.79
CA GLY A 409 -5.91 11.68 -4.52
C GLY A 409 -5.08 12.60 -5.44
N GLY A 410 -3.78 12.77 -5.15
CA GLY A 410 -2.85 13.58 -5.94
C GLY A 410 -1.73 12.78 -6.62
N ASP A 411 -0.60 13.43 -6.88
CA ASP A 411 0.56 12.81 -7.51
C ASP A 411 1.29 11.84 -6.56
N PHE A 412 1.88 10.77 -7.11
CA PHE A 412 2.74 9.85 -6.37
C PHE A 412 4.17 9.97 -6.88
N THR A 413 5.03 10.58 -6.06
CA THR A 413 6.42 10.86 -6.42
C THR A 413 7.38 10.15 -5.47
N LYS A 414 8.07 9.13 -5.99
CA LYS A 414 9.21 8.52 -5.31
C LYS A 414 10.51 9.18 -5.76
N GLN A 415 11.07 10.01 -4.89
CA GLN A 415 12.27 10.78 -5.17
C GLN A 415 13.52 9.89 -5.24
N SER A 416 14.63 10.44 -5.75
CA SER A 416 15.92 9.74 -5.78
C SER A 416 16.39 9.45 -4.35
N GLY A 417 16.80 8.20 -4.08
CA GLY A 417 17.16 7.74 -2.73
C GLY A 417 15.97 7.31 -1.86
N GLY A 418 14.73 7.64 -2.25
CA GLY A 418 13.53 7.17 -1.58
C GLY A 418 13.22 5.70 -1.87
N SER A 419 12.59 5.03 -0.91
CA SER A 419 12.19 3.62 -0.95
C SER A 419 10.67 3.47 -0.81
N PHE A 420 10.07 2.60 -1.61
CA PHE A 420 8.68 2.21 -1.49
C PHE A 420 8.61 0.69 -1.31
N THR A 421 7.90 0.24 -0.27
CA THR A 421 7.71 -1.19 0.03
C THR A 421 6.22 -1.48 0.09
N ASN A 422 5.70 -2.12 -0.96
CA ASN A 422 4.26 -2.31 -1.13
C ASN A 422 3.66 -3.45 -0.28
N ASN A 423 4.44 -4.49 0.05
CA ASN A 423 4.00 -5.61 0.89
C ASN A 423 2.73 -6.35 0.43
N GLY A 424 2.41 -6.32 -0.87
CA GLY A 424 1.23 -6.97 -1.44
C GLY A 424 -0.06 -6.13 -1.35
N SER A 425 0.03 -4.90 -0.86
CA SER A 425 -1.10 -3.97 -0.75
C SER A 425 -1.51 -3.38 -2.09
N TYR A 426 -2.80 -3.06 -2.24
CA TYR A 426 -3.27 -2.36 -3.44
C TYR A 426 -3.09 -0.86 -3.29
N VAL A 427 -2.86 -0.17 -4.42
CA VAL A 427 -2.80 1.29 -4.46
C VAL A 427 -3.89 1.80 -5.38
N TYR A 428 -4.80 2.58 -4.80
CA TYR A 428 -5.88 3.24 -5.51
C TYR A 428 -5.46 4.66 -5.85
N PHE A 429 -5.58 5.03 -7.12
CA PHE A 429 -5.50 6.40 -7.60
C PHE A 429 -6.93 6.90 -7.80
N ASN A 430 -7.43 7.61 -6.80
CA ASN A 430 -8.83 7.98 -6.65
C ASN A 430 -9.05 9.50 -6.72
N GLY A 431 -8.10 10.24 -7.26
CA GLY A 431 -8.21 11.68 -7.48
C GLY A 431 -9.35 12.04 -8.43
N GLY A 432 -9.84 13.28 -8.35
CA GLY A 432 -10.82 13.81 -9.31
C GLY A 432 -10.18 14.46 -10.54
N GLY A 433 -8.85 14.58 -10.57
CA GLY A 433 -8.07 15.18 -11.65
C GLY A 433 -7.00 14.25 -12.20
N SER A 434 -6.10 14.78 -13.03
CA SER A 434 -4.93 14.04 -13.50
C SER A 434 -3.94 13.82 -12.35
N GLN A 435 -3.38 12.60 -12.27
CA GLN A 435 -2.40 12.19 -11.28
C GLN A 435 -1.17 11.63 -12.00
N ASN A 436 0.02 11.97 -11.52
CA ASN A 436 1.28 11.49 -12.07
C ASN A 436 1.94 10.48 -11.13
N ILE A 437 2.50 9.41 -11.70
CA ILE A 437 3.46 8.55 -10.99
C ILE A 437 4.86 8.82 -11.52
N THR A 438 5.74 9.24 -10.60
CA THR A 438 7.12 9.63 -10.92
C THR A 438 8.13 8.91 -10.01
N GLY A 439 9.29 8.57 -10.58
CA GLY A 439 10.38 7.88 -9.88
C GLY A 439 10.60 6.45 -10.38
N ALA A 440 11.83 5.93 -10.21
CA ALA A 440 12.16 4.56 -10.58
C ALA A 440 11.51 3.56 -9.61
N LEU A 441 10.46 2.89 -10.06
CA LEU A 441 9.68 1.89 -9.31
C LEU A 441 9.89 0.51 -9.95
N SER A 442 11.16 0.14 -10.14
CA SER A 442 11.57 -1.13 -10.74
C SER A 442 12.41 -1.95 -9.75
N GLY A 443 12.03 -3.20 -9.51
CA GLY A 443 12.68 -4.12 -8.58
C GLY A 443 11.68 -4.87 -7.70
N SER A 444 12.06 -6.07 -7.23
CA SER A 444 11.13 -7.01 -6.57
C SER A 444 10.48 -6.46 -5.29
N SER A 445 11.14 -5.53 -4.59
CA SER A 445 10.64 -4.89 -3.38
C SER A 445 10.21 -3.42 -3.56
N ASN A 446 10.41 -2.85 -4.75
CA ASN A 446 10.17 -1.44 -5.07
C ASN A 446 9.30 -1.33 -6.34
N ARG A 447 8.09 -1.90 -6.24
CA ARG A 447 7.08 -1.98 -7.29
C ARG A 447 5.69 -1.97 -6.67
N PHE A 448 4.67 -1.73 -7.46
CA PHE A 448 3.29 -1.92 -7.01
C PHE A 448 2.92 -3.40 -7.09
N GLU A 449 2.12 -3.88 -6.14
CA GLU A 449 1.46 -5.19 -6.29
C GLU A 449 0.30 -5.06 -7.27
N ARG A 450 -0.63 -4.14 -6.97
CA ARG A 450 -1.75 -3.83 -7.84
C ARG A 450 -2.06 -2.35 -7.82
N ILE A 451 -2.42 -1.82 -8.98
CA ILE A 451 -2.86 -0.45 -9.18
C ILE A 451 -4.32 -0.45 -9.58
N ILE A 452 -5.10 0.45 -9.00
CA ILE A 452 -6.51 0.64 -9.32
C ILE A 452 -6.74 2.12 -9.62
N VAL A 453 -7.14 2.44 -10.84
CA VAL A 453 -7.47 3.80 -11.26
C VAL A 453 -8.99 3.94 -11.27
N THR A 454 -9.51 4.96 -10.59
CA THR A 454 -10.96 5.11 -10.38
C THR A 454 -11.39 6.58 -10.46
N ASN A 455 -12.66 6.87 -10.17
CA ASN A 455 -13.23 8.23 -10.10
C ASN A 455 -13.13 9.07 -11.39
N ASN A 456 -13.08 8.44 -12.57
CA ASN A 456 -12.87 9.11 -13.85
C ASN A 456 -11.56 9.93 -13.91
N SER A 457 -10.55 9.49 -13.17
CA SER A 457 -9.22 10.11 -13.16
C SER A 457 -8.38 9.68 -14.35
N THR A 458 -7.37 10.50 -14.65
CA THR A 458 -6.28 10.11 -15.55
C THR A 458 -5.03 9.88 -14.73
N VAL A 459 -4.42 8.71 -14.81
CA VAL A 459 -3.12 8.42 -14.16
C VAL A 459 -2.04 8.28 -15.22
N THR A 460 -0.99 9.09 -15.14
CA THR A 460 0.11 9.11 -16.12
C THR A 460 1.41 8.62 -15.50
N PHE A 461 2.10 7.68 -16.18
CA PHE A 461 3.41 7.17 -15.76
C PHE A 461 4.54 7.85 -16.52
N ASN A 462 5.38 8.58 -15.79
CA ASN A 462 6.48 9.33 -16.38
C ASN A 462 7.82 8.56 -16.39
N ASN A 463 7.87 7.34 -15.83
CA ASN A 463 9.07 6.50 -15.72
C ASN A 463 8.70 5.01 -15.83
N ASN A 464 9.71 4.12 -15.86
CA ASN A 464 9.49 2.68 -15.73
C ASN A 464 8.93 2.37 -14.33
N VAL A 465 7.72 1.81 -14.32
CA VAL A 465 7.01 1.34 -13.12
C VAL A 465 6.74 -0.14 -13.27
N GLY A 466 7.16 -0.92 -12.28
CA GLY A 466 6.83 -2.33 -12.16
C GLY A 466 5.50 -2.53 -11.44
N VAL A 467 4.71 -3.45 -11.95
CA VAL A 467 3.46 -3.91 -11.32
C VAL A 467 3.40 -5.43 -11.41
N GLU A 468 3.18 -6.10 -10.28
CA GLU A 468 3.22 -7.58 -10.19
C GLU A 468 1.89 -8.23 -10.60
N SER A 469 0.83 -7.92 -9.86
CA SER A 469 -0.43 -8.68 -9.83
C SER A 469 -1.56 -8.05 -10.64
N GLY A 470 -1.40 -6.84 -11.18
CA GLY A 470 -2.40 -6.22 -12.05
C GLY A 470 -2.47 -4.71 -12.03
N LEU A 471 -2.91 -4.15 -13.16
CA LEU A 471 -3.50 -2.82 -13.27
C LEU A 471 -4.99 -2.99 -13.55
N GLN A 472 -5.86 -2.31 -12.80
CA GLN A 472 -7.30 -2.16 -13.03
C GLN A 472 -7.59 -0.68 -13.31
N VAL A 473 -8.36 -0.40 -14.37
CA VAL A 473 -8.80 0.95 -14.73
C VAL A 473 -10.32 0.91 -14.83
N ASP A 474 -11.02 1.60 -13.93
CA ASP A 474 -12.48 1.61 -13.88
C ASP A 474 -13.07 2.41 -15.06
N SER A 475 -14.36 2.20 -15.33
CA SER A 475 -15.09 2.93 -16.37
C SER A 475 -14.98 4.44 -16.21
N GLY A 476 -14.62 5.11 -17.31
CA GLY A 476 -14.45 6.56 -17.38
C GLY A 476 -13.09 7.06 -16.89
N SER A 477 -12.27 6.19 -16.28
CA SER A 477 -10.87 6.48 -15.95
C SER A 477 -9.93 6.12 -17.11
N THR A 478 -8.77 6.77 -17.12
CA THR A 478 -7.72 6.56 -18.12
C THR A 478 -6.41 6.27 -17.43
N PHE A 479 -5.70 5.28 -17.94
CA PHE A 479 -4.31 5.02 -17.56
C PHE A 479 -3.41 5.29 -18.75
N GLN A 480 -2.44 6.19 -18.57
CA GLN A 480 -1.51 6.65 -19.60
C GLN A 480 -0.08 6.31 -19.21
N THR A 481 0.75 5.94 -20.18
CA THR A 481 2.18 5.70 -19.97
C THR A 481 3.01 6.49 -20.96
N SER A 482 4.05 7.20 -20.52
CA SER A 482 5.01 7.91 -21.37
C SER A 482 6.43 7.29 -21.30
N GLY A 483 6.57 6.11 -20.69
CA GLY A 483 7.83 5.35 -20.52
C GLY A 483 7.68 3.90 -20.98
N THR A 484 8.67 3.03 -20.70
CA THR A 484 8.59 1.57 -20.96
C THR A 484 8.22 0.84 -19.67
N PRO A 485 6.94 0.76 -19.27
CA PRO A 485 6.54 0.03 -18.08
C PRO A 485 6.80 -1.46 -18.26
N ASN A 486 7.08 -2.16 -17.16
CA ASN A 486 7.19 -3.62 -17.14
C ASN A 486 6.06 -4.19 -16.29
N PHE A 487 4.92 -4.45 -16.94
CA PHE A 487 3.78 -5.09 -16.30
C PHE A 487 3.93 -6.62 -16.41
N GLU A 488 4.00 -7.32 -15.27
CA GLU A 488 4.01 -8.79 -15.27
C GLU A 488 2.61 -9.35 -15.65
N GLN A 489 1.55 -8.62 -15.31
CA GLN A 489 0.18 -8.94 -15.72
C GLN A 489 -0.70 -7.68 -15.74
N GLU A 490 -1.45 -7.46 -16.82
CA GLU A 490 -2.49 -6.42 -16.85
C GLU A 490 -3.91 -7.03 -16.89
N ILE A 491 -4.84 -6.42 -16.13
CA ILE A 491 -6.28 -6.77 -16.09
C ILE A 491 -7.10 -5.48 -16.05
N SER A 492 -7.21 -4.79 -17.18
CA SER A 492 -8.10 -3.62 -17.24
C SER A 492 -9.58 -4.04 -17.25
N ASP A 493 -10.44 -3.26 -16.58
CA ASP A 493 -11.88 -3.51 -16.37
C ASP A 493 -12.71 -2.24 -16.70
N ALA A 494 -13.09 -2.08 -17.97
CA ALA A 494 -13.95 -1.00 -18.50
C ALA A 494 -13.35 0.42 -18.65
N GLY A 495 -12.11 0.68 -18.27
CA GLY A 495 -11.38 1.94 -18.53
C GLY A 495 -10.58 1.98 -19.84
N VAL A 496 -9.85 3.08 -20.06
CA VAL A 496 -8.99 3.30 -21.24
C VAL A 496 -7.51 3.10 -20.90
N LEU A 497 -6.80 2.32 -21.72
CA LEU A 497 -5.35 2.17 -21.72
C LEU A 497 -4.74 3.00 -22.87
N ASP A 498 -3.91 3.99 -22.55
CA ASP A 498 -3.26 4.89 -23.51
C ASP A 498 -1.72 4.81 -23.44
N CYS A 499 -1.12 4.17 -24.44
CA CYS A 499 0.33 4.06 -24.59
C CYS A 499 0.88 5.23 -25.43
N ASP A 500 1.45 6.25 -24.78
CA ASP A 500 2.21 7.31 -25.44
C ASP A 500 3.68 6.88 -25.61
N GLY A 501 4.00 6.21 -26.73
CA GLY A 501 5.33 5.65 -27.01
C GLY A 501 5.33 4.14 -27.20
N THR A 502 6.03 3.39 -26.33
CA THR A 502 6.09 1.92 -26.39
C THR A 502 5.73 1.31 -25.04
N CYS A 503 4.64 0.56 -25.00
CA CYS A 503 4.23 -0.24 -23.85
C CYS A 503 4.69 -1.69 -24.02
N THR A 504 5.34 -2.24 -23.00
CA THR A 504 5.71 -3.65 -22.94
C THR A 504 4.95 -4.36 -21.82
N PHE A 505 4.31 -5.48 -22.16
CA PHE A 505 3.57 -6.33 -21.24
C PHE A 505 4.16 -7.74 -21.29
N ASP A 506 4.30 -8.40 -20.14
CA ASP A 506 4.52 -9.84 -20.18
C ASP A 506 3.24 -10.52 -20.62
N ARG A 507 2.12 -10.27 -19.94
CA ARG A 507 0.80 -10.78 -20.35
C ARG A 507 -0.26 -9.67 -20.29
N LEU A 508 -1.00 -9.50 -21.38
CA LEU A 508 -2.07 -8.51 -21.49
C LEU A 508 -3.44 -9.21 -21.53
N ILE A 509 -4.23 -9.05 -20.46
CA ILE A 509 -5.57 -9.62 -20.36
C ILE A 509 -6.60 -8.48 -20.31
N ILE A 510 -7.49 -8.48 -21.29
CA ILE A 510 -8.54 -7.48 -21.42
C ILE A 510 -9.88 -8.05 -20.93
N ARG A 511 -10.52 -7.35 -20.00
CA ARG A 511 -11.89 -7.64 -19.52
C ARG A 511 -12.75 -6.38 -19.64
N ASN A 512 -13.96 -6.51 -20.18
CA ASN A 512 -14.97 -5.44 -20.21
C ASN A 512 -14.52 -4.04 -20.74
N MET A 513 -13.46 -3.89 -21.54
CA MET A 513 -12.93 -2.58 -21.96
C MET A 513 -13.54 -1.98 -23.24
N ASP A 514 -13.85 -0.67 -23.24
CA ASP A 514 -13.81 0.19 -24.43
C ASP A 514 -12.41 0.84 -24.49
N ALA A 515 -11.39 0.08 -24.91
CA ALA A 515 -10.04 0.64 -25.06
C ALA A 515 -9.81 1.08 -26.50
N SER A 516 -9.52 2.36 -26.68
CA SER A 516 -8.98 2.89 -27.92
C SER A 516 -7.46 2.78 -27.89
N GLY A 517 -6.90 1.97 -28.79
CA GLY A 517 -5.47 1.88 -29.02
C GLY A 517 -4.89 3.27 -29.30
N SER A 518 -3.85 3.57 -28.53
CA SER A 518 -3.13 4.83 -28.49
C SER A 518 -2.40 5.17 -29.80
N GLU A 519 -1.76 6.33 -29.83
CA GLU A 519 -0.80 6.71 -30.88
C GLU A 519 0.55 5.94 -30.79
N GLY A 520 0.70 4.96 -29.89
CA GLY A 520 1.97 4.28 -29.57
C GLY A 520 1.95 2.74 -29.64
N THR A 521 3.16 2.14 -29.72
CA THR A 521 3.44 0.71 -29.89
C THR A 521 3.05 -0.11 -28.67
N ILE A 522 2.51 -1.30 -28.89
CA ILE A 522 2.18 -2.28 -27.85
C ILE A 522 2.96 -3.57 -28.13
N ASP A 523 3.74 -4.04 -27.17
CA ASP A 523 4.48 -5.30 -27.25
C ASP A 523 4.05 -6.23 -26.10
N VAL A 524 3.68 -7.47 -26.42
CA VAL A 524 3.25 -8.50 -25.46
C VAL A 524 4.20 -9.71 -25.55
N ASN A 525 4.97 -9.99 -24.50
CA ASN A 525 6.01 -11.03 -24.48
C ASN A 525 5.43 -12.46 -24.35
N GLU A 526 4.28 -12.59 -23.70
CA GLU A 526 3.51 -13.82 -23.54
C GLU A 526 2.15 -13.68 -24.25
N ASN A 527 1.05 -14.05 -23.59
CA ASN A 527 -0.25 -14.14 -24.24
C ASN A 527 -1.01 -12.80 -24.24
N PHE A 528 -1.65 -12.49 -25.36
CA PHE A 528 -2.72 -11.49 -25.43
C PHE A 528 -4.07 -12.18 -25.34
N VAL A 529 -4.87 -11.81 -24.34
CA VAL A 529 -6.14 -12.47 -24.04
C VAL A 529 -7.28 -11.46 -23.96
N ILE A 530 -8.37 -11.71 -24.68
CA ILE A 530 -9.63 -10.98 -24.55
C ILE A 530 -10.67 -11.92 -23.95
N ASN A 531 -11.15 -11.64 -22.74
CA ASN A 531 -12.03 -12.55 -22.00
C ASN A 531 -13.31 -11.85 -21.52
N ASN A 532 -14.48 -12.43 -21.83
CA ASN A 532 -15.80 -11.97 -21.39
C ASN A 532 -16.08 -10.49 -21.74
N ALA A 533 -15.54 -9.97 -22.84
CA ALA A 533 -15.74 -8.57 -23.20
C ALA A 533 -17.21 -8.31 -23.64
N THR A 534 -17.89 -7.43 -22.90
CA THR A 534 -19.08 -6.69 -23.36
C THR A 534 -18.73 -5.45 -24.18
N SER A 535 -17.44 -5.13 -24.27
CA SER A 535 -16.92 -3.84 -24.68
C SER A 535 -15.83 -4.02 -25.76
N ASN A 536 -15.45 -2.96 -26.48
CA ASN A 536 -14.62 -3.06 -27.68
C ASN A 536 -13.12 -2.80 -27.41
N PHE A 537 -12.24 -3.67 -27.91
CA PHE A 537 -10.80 -3.37 -27.99
C PHE A 537 -10.48 -2.87 -29.40
N THR A 538 -9.89 -1.69 -29.49
CA THR A 538 -9.38 -1.13 -30.74
C THR A 538 -7.85 -1.11 -30.64
N ALA A 539 -7.15 -1.74 -31.57
CA ALA A 539 -5.69 -1.72 -31.63
C ALA A 539 -5.15 -0.33 -32.04
N PRO A 540 -3.83 -0.06 -31.93
CA PRO A 540 -3.23 1.16 -32.46
C PRO A 540 -3.46 1.33 -33.97
N SER A 541 -3.58 2.57 -34.45
CA SER A 541 -3.72 2.89 -35.89
C SER A 541 -2.41 3.41 -36.50
N GLY A 542 -2.30 3.35 -37.83
CA GLY A 542 -1.16 3.96 -38.56
C GLY A 542 0.06 3.04 -38.70
N GLU A 543 1.27 3.63 -38.68
CA GLU A 543 2.57 2.90 -38.78
C GLU A 543 3.01 2.23 -37.47
N VAL A 544 2.17 2.29 -36.43
CA VAL A 544 2.45 1.80 -35.08
C VAL A 544 2.24 0.29 -35.03
N THR A 545 3.16 -0.44 -34.37
CA THR A 545 3.12 -1.92 -34.31
C THR A 545 2.46 -2.42 -33.04
N PHE A 546 1.66 -3.48 -33.16
CA PHE A 546 1.25 -4.31 -32.02
C PHE A 546 1.89 -5.70 -32.18
N THR A 547 2.90 -5.99 -31.35
CA THR A 547 3.63 -7.27 -31.38
C THR A 547 3.13 -8.21 -30.30
N ILE A 548 2.94 -9.49 -30.64
CA ILE A 548 2.53 -10.55 -29.73
C ILE A 548 3.52 -11.71 -29.89
N ALA A 549 4.19 -12.12 -28.80
CA ALA A 549 5.18 -13.20 -28.80
C ALA A 549 4.66 -14.53 -28.23
N GLY A 550 3.67 -14.53 -27.32
CA GLY A 550 2.88 -15.71 -26.94
C GLY A 550 1.55 -15.81 -27.68
N GLY A 551 0.55 -16.55 -27.19
CA GLY A 551 -0.70 -16.78 -27.91
C GLY A 551 -1.64 -15.56 -28.00
N PHE A 552 -2.48 -15.54 -29.03
CA PHE A 552 -3.67 -14.69 -29.10
C PHE A 552 -4.89 -15.54 -28.76
N ASP A 553 -5.60 -15.19 -27.69
CA ASP A 553 -6.84 -15.85 -27.27
C ASP A 553 -7.96 -14.82 -27.17
N SER A 554 -9.04 -15.04 -27.91
CA SER A 554 -10.20 -14.17 -27.88
C SER A 554 -11.48 -14.97 -27.65
N ASN A 555 -12.01 -14.82 -26.44
CA ASN A 555 -13.32 -15.30 -26.04
C ASN A 555 -14.30 -14.13 -25.94
N ILE A 556 -14.62 -13.54 -27.10
CA ILE A 556 -15.47 -12.37 -27.22
C ILE A 556 -16.94 -12.82 -27.21
N THR A 557 -17.68 -12.44 -26.16
CA THR A 557 -19.10 -12.79 -26.00
C THR A 557 -20.05 -11.76 -26.65
N SER A 558 -19.76 -10.45 -26.51
CA SER A 558 -20.64 -9.39 -27.06
C SER A 558 -19.95 -8.10 -27.54
N GLY A 559 -18.66 -7.88 -27.22
CA GLY A 559 -17.85 -6.78 -27.77
C GLY A 559 -17.24 -7.08 -29.15
N THR A 560 -16.29 -6.26 -29.59
CA THR A 560 -15.50 -6.45 -30.83
C THR A 560 -14.00 -6.24 -30.62
N PHE A 561 -13.16 -6.92 -31.41
CA PHE A 561 -11.77 -6.54 -31.62
C PHE A 561 -11.66 -5.80 -32.97
N ASP A 562 -11.21 -4.55 -32.94
CA ASP A 562 -10.93 -3.74 -34.13
C ASP A 562 -9.41 -3.58 -34.28
N ALA A 563 -8.84 -4.09 -35.37
CA ALA A 563 -7.41 -3.93 -35.67
C ALA A 563 -7.03 -2.48 -36.06
N ASN A 564 -8.02 -1.59 -36.22
CA ASN A 564 -7.86 -0.15 -36.39
C ASN A 564 -6.93 0.28 -37.54
N GLY A 565 -6.84 -0.51 -38.61
CA GLY A 565 -5.96 -0.22 -39.74
C GLY A 565 -4.48 -0.51 -39.51
N GLY A 566 -4.07 -0.86 -38.28
CA GLY A 566 -2.67 -1.13 -37.91
C GLY A 566 -2.16 -2.52 -38.33
N THR A 567 -0.88 -2.77 -38.02
CA THR A 567 -0.24 -4.08 -38.21
C THR A 567 -0.15 -4.84 -36.90
N ILE A 568 -0.74 -6.04 -36.87
CA ILE A 568 -0.55 -7.00 -35.77
C ILE A 568 0.54 -7.97 -36.17
N THR A 569 1.63 -7.99 -35.41
CA THR A 569 2.82 -8.82 -35.65
C THR A 569 2.85 -9.98 -34.67
N PHE A 570 2.85 -11.19 -35.20
CA PHE A 570 3.00 -12.44 -34.47
C PHE A 570 4.48 -12.86 -34.50
N ASP A 571 5.18 -12.66 -33.38
CA ASP A 571 6.62 -12.86 -33.24
C ASP A 571 7.00 -13.77 -32.07
N ALA A 572 6.89 -15.08 -32.26
CA ALA A 572 7.34 -16.06 -31.29
C ALA A 572 8.89 -16.17 -31.20
N GLY A 573 9.64 -15.46 -32.06
CA GLY A 573 11.08 -15.60 -32.27
C GLY A 573 11.48 -16.97 -32.85
N THR A 574 11.19 -18.05 -32.11
CA THR A 574 11.26 -19.43 -32.58
C THR A 574 10.15 -20.25 -31.92
N GLY A 575 9.34 -20.96 -32.70
CA GLY A 575 8.38 -21.92 -32.15
C GLY A 575 6.97 -21.74 -32.67
N THR A 576 5.99 -22.14 -31.86
CA THR A 576 4.57 -22.17 -32.23
C THR A 576 3.80 -21.20 -31.35
N GLN A 577 2.86 -20.49 -31.98
CA GLN A 577 1.99 -19.51 -31.36
C GLN A 577 0.56 -19.78 -31.77
N ASP A 578 -0.34 -19.84 -30.81
CA ASP A 578 -1.74 -20.11 -31.06
C ASP A 578 -2.49 -18.81 -31.39
N LEU A 579 -3.34 -18.86 -32.41
CA LEU A 579 -4.33 -17.87 -32.77
C LEU A 579 -5.71 -18.49 -32.53
N ASP A 580 -6.20 -18.31 -31.32
CA ASP A 580 -7.49 -18.78 -30.84
C ASP A 580 -8.54 -17.66 -30.96
N ALA A 581 -9.28 -17.68 -32.06
CA ALA A 581 -10.36 -16.74 -32.33
C ALA A 581 -11.74 -17.39 -32.17
N ALA A 582 -12.35 -17.34 -30.97
CA ALA A 582 -13.65 -17.98 -30.73
C ALA A 582 -14.80 -17.29 -31.50
N SER A 583 -14.63 -16.02 -31.86
CA SER A 583 -15.56 -15.20 -32.66
C SER A 583 -14.84 -14.60 -33.89
N PRO A 584 -15.56 -14.21 -34.96
CA PRO A 584 -14.94 -13.64 -36.14
C PRO A 584 -14.11 -12.38 -35.87
N ILE A 585 -12.89 -12.34 -36.39
CA ILE A 585 -11.94 -11.23 -36.27
C ILE A 585 -11.38 -10.88 -37.65
N ALA A 586 -11.30 -9.58 -37.93
CA ALA A 586 -10.74 -9.04 -39.16
C ALA A 586 -9.49 -8.19 -38.86
N PHE A 587 -8.35 -8.64 -39.36
CA PHE A 587 -7.11 -7.89 -39.33
C PHE A 587 -6.97 -7.01 -40.59
N SER A 588 -6.45 -5.80 -40.42
CA SER A 588 -6.03 -4.99 -41.57
C SER A 588 -4.74 -5.57 -42.16
N THR A 589 -3.68 -5.61 -41.36
CA THR A 589 -2.44 -6.29 -41.71
C THR A 589 -2.07 -7.30 -40.63
N LEU A 590 -1.86 -8.55 -41.02
CA LEU A 590 -1.34 -9.62 -40.17
C LEU A 590 0.08 -9.95 -40.63
N ALA A 591 1.06 -9.80 -39.74
CA ALA A 591 2.45 -10.15 -39.99
C ALA A 591 2.87 -11.36 -39.15
N VAL A 592 3.61 -12.30 -39.73
CA VAL A 592 4.21 -13.44 -39.03
C VAL A 592 5.71 -13.40 -39.28
N THR A 593 6.51 -13.36 -38.22
CA THR A 593 7.97 -13.23 -38.33
C THR A 593 8.65 -14.55 -38.70
N SER A 594 9.87 -14.45 -39.23
CA SER A 594 10.73 -15.61 -39.51
C SER A 594 10.97 -16.45 -38.26
N GLY A 595 10.81 -17.77 -38.37
CA GLY A 595 10.96 -18.71 -37.24
C GLY A 595 9.68 -18.95 -36.44
N SER A 596 8.66 -18.11 -36.60
CA SER A 596 7.35 -18.26 -35.97
C SER A 596 6.42 -19.19 -36.76
N THR A 597 5.66 -20.02 -36.05
CA THR A 597 4.55 -20.81 -36.59
C THR A 597 3.25 -20.36 -35.94
N LEU A 598 2.41 -19.61 -36.67
CA LEU A 598 1.10 -19.16 -36.22
C LEU A 598 0.05 -20.23 -36.51
N VAL A 599 -0.66 -20.70 -35.49
CA VAL A 599 -1.62 -21.81 -35.59
C VAL A 599 -3.03 -21.31 -35.35
N GLU A 600 -3.89 -21.39 -36.35
CA GLU A 600 -5.33 -21.25 -36.11
C GLU A 600 -5.84 -22.49 -35.37
N THR A 601 -6.17 -22.33 -34.09
CA THR A 601 -6.59 -23.45 -33.23
C THR A 601 -8.09 -23.74 -33.31
N GLN A 602 -8.89 -22.73 -33.65
CA GLN A 602 -10.33 -22.87 -33.78
C GLN A 602 -10.73 -23.61 -35.06
N SER A 603 -11.68 -24.54 -34.93
CA SER A 603 -12.23 -25.29 -36.07
C SER A 603 -13.00 -24.40 -37.06
N ALA A 604 -13.61 -23.32 -36.56
CA ALA A 604 -14.23 -22.28 -37.38
C ALA A 604 -13.15 -21.42 -38.09
N ASN A 605 -13.48 -20.91 -39.27
CA ASN A 605 -12.63 -19.97 -39.99
C ASN A 605 -12.98 -18.53 -39.59
N ASN A 606 -12.69 -18.20 -38.34
CA ASN A 606 -13.07 -16.93 -37.74
C ASN A 606 -12.09 -15.80 -38.07
N VAL A 607 -10.89 -16.10 -38.55
CA VAL A 607 -9.88 -15.07 -38.81
C VAL A 607 -9.85 -14.70 -40.30
N THR A 608 -9.83 -13.39 -40.56
CA THR A 608 -9.56 -12.83 -41.89
C THR A 608 -8.50 -11.73 -41.80
N ALA A 609 -7.77 -11.50 -42.88
CA ALA A 609 -6.80 -10.41 -42.97
C ALA A 609 -6.86 -9.77 -44.37
N THR A 610 -6.81 -8.44 -44.45
CA THR A 610 -6.77 -7.74 -45.75
C THR A 610 -5.40 -7.91 -46.41
N THR A 611 -4.34 -7.80 -45.62
CA THR A 611 -2.95 -8.02 -46.02
C THR A 611 -2.32 -9.05 -45.09
N ILE A 612 -1.62 -10.04 -45.65
CA ILE A 612 -0.81 -11.01 -44.89
C ILE A 612 0.65 -10.84 -45.31
N SER A 613 1.53 -10.56 -44.34
CA SER A 613 2.98 -10.56 -44.51
C SER A 613 3.57 -11.73 -43.73
N ASN A 614 3.80 -12.86 -44.40
CA ASN A 614 4.23 -14.09 -43.76
C ASN A 614 5.70 -14.40 -44.06
N GLU A 615 6.59 -14.23 -43.09
CA GLU A 615 7.98 -14.70 -43.15
C GLU A 615 8.18 -16.04 -42.41
N GLY A 616 7.15 -16.49 -41.68
CA GLY A 616 7.12 -17.73 -40.93
C GLY A 616 6.24 -18.81 -41.58
N THR A 617 5.47 -19.51 -40.75
CA THR A 617 4.50 -20.53 -41.17
C THR A 617 3.12 -20.23 -40.60
N ILE A 618 2.07 -20.27 -41.42
CA ILE A 618 0.68 -20.24 -40.97
C ILE A 618 0.12 -21.66 -41.05
N ARG A 619 -0.45 -22.16 -39.97
CA ARG A 619 -0.92 -23.55 -39.85
C ARG A 619 -2.38 -23.61 -39.45
N LYS A 620 -3.12 -24.55 -40.04
CA LYS A 620 -4.44 -24.96 -39.54
C LYS A 620 -4.62 -26.46 -39.62
N THR A 621 -5.20 -27.05 -38.58
CA THR A 621 -5.56 -28.47 -38.53
C THR A 621 -7.08 -28.61 -38.45
N GLN A 622 -7.64 -29.47 -39.29
CA GLN A 622 -9.08 -29.74 -39.32
C GLN A 622 -9.35 -31.23 -39.21
N SER A 623 -10.39 -31.59 -38.45
CA SER A 623 -10.91 -32.95 -38.39
C SER A 623 -11.70 -33.28 -39.66
N VAL A 624 -11.55 -34.51 -40.14
CA VAL A 624 -12.26 -35.03 -41.30
C VAL A 624 -13.30 -36.05 -40.83
N ALA A 625 -14.58 -35.63 -40.81
CA ALA A 625 -15.69 -36.46 -40.35
C ALA A 625 -16.35 -37.29 -41.47
N GLY A 626 -16.06 -36.99 -42.73
CA GLY A 626 -16.69 -37.62 -43.89
C GLY A 626 -16.38 -36.90 -45.20
N THR A 627 -17.21 -37.09 -46.21
CA THR A 627 -17.11 -36.36 -47.49
C THR A 627 -17.56 -34.90 -47.34
N GLY A 628 -16.92 -33.98 -48.07
CA GLY A 628 -17.29 -32.56 -48.09
C GLY A 628 -16.09 -31.62 -48.17
N ALA A 629 -16.36 -30.34 -48.42
CA ALA A 629 -15.37 -29.28 -48.47
C ALA A 629 -14.93 -28.87 -47.06
N ILE A 630 -13.63 -28.72 -46.88
CA ILE A 630 -12.97 -28.29 -45.66
C ILE A 630 -12.05 -27.13 -46.01
N SER A 631 -12.28 -25.97 -45.40
CA SER A 631 -11.45 -24.77 -45.59
C SER A 631 -10.46 -24.61 -44.45
N PHE A 632 -9.24 -24.21 -44.80
CA PHE A 632 -8.09 -24.10 -43.90
C PHE A 632 -7.72 -22.63 -43.59
N GLY A 633 -8.73 -21.76 -43.42
CA GLY A 633 -8.56 -20.40 -42.90
C GLY A 633 -7.55 -19.55 -43.68
N LEU A 634 -6.63 -18.91 -42.95
CA LEU A 634 -5.56 -18.04 -43.46
C LEU A 634 -4.59 -18.73 -44.41
N THR A 635 -4.52 -20.07 -44.42
CA THR A 635 -3.73 -20.78 -45.43
C THR A 635 -4.29 -20.62 -46.84
N GLY A 636 -5.59 -20.27 -46.96
CA GLY A 636 -6.32 -20.11 -48.21
C GLY A 636 -6.63 -21.42 -48.96
N VAL A 637 -6.25 -22.58 -48.41
CA VAL A 637 -6.50 -23.89 -49.04
C VAL A 637 -7.91 -24.38 -48.76
N GLU A 638 -8.54 -24.96 -49.77
CA GLU A 638 -9.75 -25.75 -49.62
C GLU A 638 -9.47 -27.20 -50.07
N ILE A 639 -9.90 -28.17 -49.25
CA ILE A 639 -9.81 -29.60 -49.58
C ILE A 639 -11.21 -30.19 -49.51
N ASN A 640 -11.71 -30.68 -50.64
CA ASN A 640 -12.99 -31.36 -50.72
C ASN A 640 -12.79 -32.88 -50.76
N VAL A 641 -13.17 -33.58 -49.70
CA VAL A 641 -13.12 -35.05 -49.61
C VAL A 641 -14.26 -35.63 -50.45
N THR A 642 -13.93 -36.19 -51.61
CA THR A 642 -14.92 -36.75 -52.55
C THR A 642 -15.24 -38.20 -52.24
N THR A 643 -14.24 -38.96 -51.78
CA THR A 643 -14.40 -40.31 -51.22
C THR A 643 -13.70 -40.34 -49.87
N HIS A 644 -14.46 -40.62 -48.81
CA HIS A 644 -13.92 -40.77 -47.46
C HIS A 644 -13.58 -42.24 -47.18
N GLY A 645 -12.41 -42.47 -46.60
CA GLY A 645 -11.86 -43.77 -46.24
C GLY A 645 -11.35 -43.75 -44.80
N GLY A 646 -10.03 -43.63 -44.61
CA GLY A 646 -9.39 -43.65 -43.29
C GLY A 646 -8.96 -42.29 -42.74
N LEU A 647 -9.06 -41.22 -43.54
CA LEU A 647 -8.58 -39.89 -43.16
C LEU A 647 -9.38 -39.33 -41.97
N THR A 648 -8.67 -39.00 -40.88
CA THR A 648 -9.29 -38.46 -39.65
C THR A 648 -8.95 -36.99 -39.43
N ASN A 649 -7.76 -36.52 -39.86
CA ASN A 649 -7.33 -35.14 -39.74
C ASN A 649 -6.46 -34.73 -40.93
N LEU A 650 -6.50 -33.45 -41.25
CA LEU A 650 -5.59 -32.79 -42.20
C LEU A 650 -4.97 -31.58 -41.51
N GLN A 651 -3.65 -31.44 -41.61
CA GLN A 651 -2.93 -30.22 -41.27
C GLN A 651 -2.42 -29.57 -42.56
N VAL A 652 -2.61 -28.27 -42.68
CA VAL A 652 -2.09 -27.45 -43.79
C VAL A 652 -1.18 -26.39 -43.21
N ASP A 653 0.07 -26.36 -43.67
CA ASP A 653 1.05 -25.33 -43.35
C ASP A 653 1.34 -24.50 -44.60
N LEU A 654 1.09 -23.19 -44.54
CA LEU A 654 1.43 -22.22 -45.58
C LEU A 654 2.76 -21.55 -45.25
N ALA A 655 3.66 -21.51 -46.24
CA ALA A 655 4.86 -20.70 -46.22
C ALA A 655 4.86 -19.77 -47.44
N ASP A 656 5.05 -18.47 -47.21
CA ASP A 656 5.17 -17.44 -48.27
C ASP A 656 6.63 -17.32 -48.73
N SER A 657 7.18 -18.46 -49.14
CA SER A 657 8.48 -18.56 -49.79
C SER A 657 8.44 -19.59 -50.90
N ASP A 658 9.49 -19.68 -51.72
CA ASP A 658 9.58 -20.78 -52.67
C ASP A 658 10.01 -22.07 -51.96
N HIS A 659 9.37 -23.18 -52.31
CA HIS A 659 9.82 -24.50 -51.91
C HIS A 659 11.25 -24.79 -52.40
N ALA A 660 12.07 -25.49 -51.61
CA ALA A 660 13.46 -25.80 -51.94
C ALA A 660 13.63 -26.53 -53.29
N GLY A 661 12.62 -27.33 -53.68
CA GLY A 661 12.56 -28.02 -54.96
C GLY A 661 12.03 -27.20 -56.13
N LYS A 662 11.99 -25.85 -56.06
CA LYS A 662 11.40 -25.00 -57.11
C LYS A 662 12.01 -25.24 -58.49
N THR A 663 11.24 -24.94 -59.52
CA THR A 663 11.68 -24.89 -60.91
C THR A 663 11.42 -23.49 -61.48
N SER A 664 11.79 -23.23 -62.74
CA SER A 664 11.47 -21.96 -63.39
C SER A 664 9.98 -21.73 -63.63
N ARG A 665 9.14 -22.76 -63.44
CA ARG A 665 7.69 -22.74 -63.69
C ARG A 665 6.85 -23.17 -62.49
N ILE A 666 7.49 -23.63 -61.41
CA ILE A 666 6.86 -24.08 -60.16
C ILE A 666 7.59 -23.38 -59.03
N GLY A 667 6.85 -22.69 -58.17
CA GLY A 667 7.40 -21.71 -57.23
C GLY A 667 6.99 -20.33 -57.70
N ASN A 668 6.23 -19.65 -56.85
CA ASN A 668 5.72 -18.29 -57.05
C ASN A 668 5.63 -17.57 -55.69
N GLY A 669 6.60 -17.84 -54.81
CA GLY A 669 6.65 -17.25 -53.47
C GLY A 669 5.65 -17.84 -52.47
N LYS A 670 5.00 -18.97 -52.78
CA LYS A 670 4.15 -19.71 -51.84
C LYS A 670 4.26 -21.22 -52.06
N TYR A 671 4.21 -21.99 -50.97
CA TYR A 671 3.93 -23.43 -51.00
C TYR A 671 3.16 -23.86 -49.75
N TRP A 672 2.49 -25.01 -49.85
CA TRP A 672 1.72 -25.61 -48.76
C TRP A 672 2.23 -27.00 -48.44
N THR A 673 2.43 -27.32 -47.17
CA THR A 673 2.64 -28.70 -46.72
C THR A 673 1.30 -29.24 -46.24
N ILE A 674 0.80 -30.30 -46.87
CA ILE A 674 -0.46 -30.94 -46.46
C ILE A 674 -0.13 -32.29 -45.82
N THR A 675 -0.42 -32.43 -44.52
CA THR A 675 -0.08 -33.61 -43.73
C THR A 675 -1.36 -34.33 -43.27
N PRO A 676 -1.62 -35.56 -43.76
CA PRO A 676 -2.81 -36.33 -43.40
C PRO A 676 -2.56 -37.24 -42.19
N THR A 677 -3.62 -37.50 -41.40
CA THR A 677 -3.65 -38.56 -40.40
C THR A 677 -4.65 -39.63 -40.81
N GLY A 678 -4.23 -40.90 -40.85
CA GLY A 678 -5.12 -42.04 -41.14
C GLY A 678 -5.41 -42.35 -42.62
N LEU A 679 -4.76 -41.65 -43.57
CA LEU A 679 -5.04 -41.74 -45.01
C LEU A 679 -5.14 -43.20 -45.52
N SER A 680 -6.33 -43.61 -45.96
CA SER A 680 -6.57 -44.95 -46.50
C SER A 680 -7.78 -44.99 -47.42
N GLY A 681 -7.56 -45.08 -48.74
CA GLY A 681 -8.65 -45.14 -49.72
C GLY A 681 -9.38 -43.81 -49.98
N ASP A 682 -8.95 -42.72 -49.34
CA ASP A 682 -9.52 -41.38 -49.54
C ASP A 682 -9.16 -40.81 -50.92
N VAL A 683 -10.11 -40.12 -51.52
CA VAL A 683 -9.93 -39.31 -52.74
C VAL A 683 -10.39 -37.90 -52.43
N VAL A 684 -9.57 -36.91 -52.75
CA VAL A 684 -9.89 -35.51 -52.52
C VAL A 684 -9.70 -34.65 -53.76
N THR A 685 -10.29 -33.47 -53.71
CA THR A 685 -9.99 -32.35 -54.58
C THR A 685 -9.27 -31.29 -53.76
N VAL A 686 -8.12 -30.80 -54.25
CA VAL A 686 -7.32 -29.76 -53.58
C VAL A 686 -7.42 -28.48 -54.39
N THR A 687 -7.78 -27.38 -53.73
CA THR A 687 -7.82 -26.04 -54.31
C THR A 687 -6.80 -25.15 -53.61
N LEU A 688 -5.86 -24.61 -54.39
CA LEU A 688 -4.78 -23.73 -53.91
C LEU A 688 -4.97 -22.32 -54.47
N PRO A 689 -4.77 -21.27 -53.66
CA PRO A 689 -4.75 -19.90 -54.16
C PRO A 689 -3.44 -19.60 -54.91
N HIS A 690 -3.46 -18.65 -55.84
CA HIS A 690 -2.28 -18.16 -56.54
C HIS A 690 -2.40 -16.69 -56.97
N ASN A 691 -1.26 -16.03 -57.18
CA ASN A 691 -1.15 -14.64 -57.63
C ASN A 691 -0.45 -14.51 -59.00
N ILE A 692 -0.49 -15.56 -59.82
CA ILE A 692 0.12 -15.56 -61.16
C ILE A 692 -0.57 -14.48 -62.02
N SER A 693 0.19 -13.47 -62.46
CA SER A 693 -0.31 -12.25 -63.11
C SER A 693 -0.88 -12.45 -64.51
N SER A 694 -0.64 -13.60 -65.14
CA SER A 694 -1.19 -13.98 -66.45
C SER A 694 -1.33 -15.51 -66.53
N PRO A 695 -2.31 -16.10 -65.82
CA PRO A 695 -2.37 -17.54 -65.61
C PRO A 695 -2.61 -18.28 -66.94
N ASN A 696 -1.70 -19.18 -67.30
CA ASN A 696 -1.78 -19.94 -68.53
C ASN A 696 -1.46 -21.42 -68.27
N ASN A 697 -2.51 -22.25 -68.25
CA ASN A 697 -2.41 -23.66 -67.87
C ASN A 697 -1.79 -23.83 -66.47
N VAL A 698 -2.38 -23.14 -65.48
CA VAL A 698 -1.96 -23.25 -64.08
C VAL A 698 -2.38 -24.61 -63.54
N ARG A 699 -1.48 -25.28 -62.81
CA ARG A 699 -1.72 -26.59 -62.20
C ARG A 699 -1.35 -26.63 -60.73
N ALA A 700 -2.06 -27.42 -59.94
CA ALA A 700 -1.66 -27.72 -58.57
C ALA A 700 -0.65 -28.88 -58.57
N CYS A 701 0.62 -28.56 -58.32
CA CYS A 701 1.72 -29.50 -58.35
C CYS A 701 2.04 -30.02 -56.96
N ARG A 702 2.12 -31.33 -56.82
CA ARG A 702 2.52 -32.04 -55.60
C ARG A 702 3.98 -32.44 -55.68
N TYR A 703 4.76 -32.16 -54.65
CA TYR A 703 6.16 -32.57 -54.57
C TYR A 703 6.26 -34.05 -54.21
N THR A 704 7.01 -34.81 -55.01
CA THR A 704 7.19 -36.26 -54.86
C THR A 704 8.62 -36.64 -54.50
N GLY A 705 9.56 -35.67 -54.55
CA GLY A 705 10.99 -35.90 -54.32
C GLY A 705 11.68 -36.80 -55.36
N THR A 706 10.97 -37.29 -56.39
CA THR A 706 11.48 -38.28 -57.35
C THR A 706 11.20 -37.86 -58.81
N GLY A 707 12.10 -38.20 -59.74
CA GLY A 707 12.01 -37.83 -61.17
C GLY A 707 12.82 -36.58 -61.56
N THR A 708 12.80 -36.21 -62.85
CA THR A 708 13.65 -35.14 -63.44
C THR A 708 13.45 -33.75 -62.82
N TYR A 709 12.27 -33.50 -62.24
CA TYR A 709 11.94 -32.21 -61.61
C TYR A 709 11.28 -32.36 -60.22
N GLY A 710 11.03 -33.57 -59.72
CA GLY A 710 10.49 -33.81 -58.38
C GLY A 710 9.01 -33.47 -58.16
N TRP A 711 8.29 -32.92 -59.14
CA TRP A 711 6.88 -32.50 -59.01
C TRP A 711 5.94 -33.31 -59.90
N ASP A 712 4.78 -33.68 -59.36
CA ASP A 712 3.63 -34.24 -60.06
C ASP A 712 2.51 -33.19 -60.15
N CYS A 713 2.26 -32.67 -61.35
CA CYS A 713 1.24 -31.66 -61.61
C CYS A 713 -0.08 -32.23 -62.17
N GLY A 714 -0.24 -33.55 -62.22
CA GLY A 714 -1.41 -34.20 -62.82
C GLY A 714 -1.56 -33.94 -64.32
N THR A 715 -2.69 -34.39 -64.88
CA THR A 715 -3.04 -34.17 -66.29
C THR A 715 -3.82 -32.86 -66.46
N ASP A 716 -3.99 -32.39 -67.70
CA ASP A 716 -4.86 -31.24 -67.98
C ASP A 716 -6.30 -31.49 -67.50
N ALA A 717 -6.83 -32.69 -67.70
CA ALA A 717 -8.19 -33.04 -67.29
C ALA A 717 -8.40 -33.07 -65.76
N ALA A 718 -7.32 -33.22 -64.99
CA ALA A 718 -7.39 -33.24 -63.53
C ALA A 718 -7.38 -31.84 -62.92
N ASN A 719 -6.98 -30.81 -63.68
CA ASN A 719 -6.81 -29.45 -63.19
C ASN A 719 -7.84 -28.48 -63.81
N SER A 720 -8.35 -27.56 -63.00
CA SER A 720 -9.11 -26.39 -63.43
C SER A 720 -8.59 -25.16 -62.69
N TYR A 721 -8.41 -24.05 -63.37
CA TYR A 721 -7.88 -22.83 -62.76
C TYR A 721 -8.66 -21.60 -63.21
N ASP A 722 -8.61 -20.55 -62.38
CA ASP A 722 -9.13 -19.23 -62.69
C ASP A 722 -8.05 -18.15 -62.44
N ALA A 723 -8.47 -16.91 -62.17
CA ALA A 723 -7.54 -15.81 -61.94
C ALA A 723 -6.82 -15.91 -60.58
N THR A 724 -7.40 -16.59 -59.60
CA THR A 724 -6.96 -16.56 -58.19
C THR A 724 -6.74 -17.95 -57.59
N THR A 725 -7.23 -19.01 -58.21
CA THR A 725 -7.17 -20.37 -57.69
C THR A 725 -6.87 -21.42 -58.75
N VAL A 726 -6.25 -22.51 -58.32
CA VAL A 726 -6.11 -23.75 -59.10
C VAL A 726 -6.61 -24.94 -58.30
N THR A 727 -7.47 -25.73 -58.92
CA THR A 727 -8.12 -26.90 -58.34
C THR A 727 -7.66 -28.16 -59.04
N ARG A 728 -7.26 -29.17 -58.28
CA ARG A 728 -6.90 -30.50 -58.79
C ARG A 728 -7.75 -31.59 -58.18
N THR A 729 -8.40 -32.38 -59.03
CA THR A 729 -9.24 -33.51 -58.65
C THR A 729 -8.45 -34.83 -58.60
N GLY A 730 -8.98 -35.83 -57.89
CA GLY A 730 -8.44 -37.19 -57.90
C GLY A 730 -7.14 -37.36 -57.09
N VAL A 731 -6.94 -36.53 -56.07
CA VAL A 731 -5.75 -36.57 -55.22
C VAL A 731 -5.90 -37.68 -54.17
N THR A 732 -4.92 -38.58 -54.10
CA THR A 732 -4.93 -39.74 -53.18
C THR A 732 -3.71 -39.80 -52.27
N ALA A 733 -2.84 -38.80 -52.34
CA ALA A 733 -1.64 -38.69 -51.53
C ALA A 733 -1.26 -37.22 -51.37
N PHE A 734 -0.70 -36.88 -50.21
CA PHE A 734 -0.34 -35.52 -49.83
C PHE A 734 1.17 -35.43 -49.54
N SER A 735 1.70 -34.20 -49.57
CA SER A 735 3.09 -33.80 -49.34
C SER A 735 3.12 -32.27 -49.48
N ASP A 736 4.18 -31.70 -50.06
CA ASP A 736 4.24 -30.26 -50.37
C ASP A 736 3.54 -29.96 -51.70
N TRP A 737 2.96 -28.77 -51.81
CA TRP A 737 2.14 -28.34 -52.93
C TRP A 737 2.49 -26.92 -53.34
N ALA A 738 2.53 -26.66 -54.65
CA ALA A 738 2.71 -25.32 -55.18
C ALA A 738 1.97 -25.18 -56.52
N PRO A 739 1.43 -24.00 -56.85
CA PRO A 739 0.93 -23.71 -58.19
C PRO A 739 2.09 -23.64 -59.18
N GLY A 740 1.91 -24.23 -60.34
CA GLY A 740 2.84 -24.15 -61.46
C GLY A 740 2.19 -23.57 -62.70
N ASP A 741 2.88 -22.67 -63.41
CA ASP A 741 2.39 -22.02 -64.62
C ASP A 741 2.97 -22.68 -65.88
N ASN A 742 2.09 -23.22 -66.72
CA ASN A 742 2.45 -23.90 -67.96
C ASN A 742 3.48 -25.04 -67.75
N VAL A 743 3.18 -25.87 -66.74
CA VAL A 743 3.99 -27.01 -66.25
C VAL A 743 3.55 -28.36 -66.82
N GLY A 744 2.69 -28.33 -67.85
CA GLY A 744 2.26 -29.53 -68.57
C GLY A 744 3.40 -30.23 -69.32
N PRO A 745 3.18 -31.48 -69.78
CA PRO A 745 4.18 -32.17 -70.57
C PRO A 745 4.55 -31.35 -71.82
N THR A 746 5.84 -31.14 -72.06
CA THR A 746 6.32 -30.49 -73.29
C THR A 746 5.74 -31.24 -74.48
N ALA A 747 4.91 -30.58 -75.30
CA ALA A 747 4.33 -31.19 -76.49
C ALA A 747 5.47 -31.77 -77.36
N ILE A 748 5.53 -33.10 -77.45
CA ILE A 748 6.47 -33.77 -78.34
C ILE A 748 5.98 -33.49 -79.76
N THR A 749 6.63 -32.55 -80.44
CA THR A 749 6.46 -32.40 -81.87
C THR A 749 7.25 -33.52 -82.54
N ILE A 750 6.58 -34.61 -82.89
CA ILE A 750 7.19 -35.68 -83.69
C ILE A 750 7.42 -35.12 -85.10
N ARG A 751 8.63 -34.61 -85.37
CA ARG A 751 8.96 -34.00 -86.68
C ARG A 751 9.07 -35.03 -87.81
N ASN A 752 9.30 -36.30 -87.49
CA ASN A 752 9.27 -37.41 -88.44
C ASN A 752 8.93 -38.70 -87.69
N LEU A 753 7.86 -39.37 -88.10
CA LEU A 753 7.57 -40.75 -87.71
C LEU A 753 7.96 -41.65 -88.90
N THR A 754 9.15 -42.23 -88.86
CA THR A 754 9.57 -43.22 -89.88
C THR A 754 9.42 -44.61 -89.28
N ALA A 755 8.39 -45.35 -89.67
CA ALA A 755 8.30 -46.77 -89.36
C ALA A 755 9.30 -47.53 -90.24
N THR A 756 10.40 -48.02 -89.65
CA THR A 756 11.26 -49.01 -90.28
C THR A 756 10.73 -50.40 -89.93
N SER A 757 10.34 -51.17 -90.96
CA SER A 757 10.08 -52.59 -90.76
C SER A 757 11.35 -53.27 -90.27
N ALA A 758 11.23 -54.09 -89.22
CA ALA A 758 12.32 -54.94 -88.75
C ALA A 758 12.81 -55.80 -89.92
N ARG A 759 14.10 -55.70 -90.25
CA ARG A 759 14.76 -56.56 -91.25
C ARG A 759 14.70 -58.01 -90.77
N ASN A 760 13.73 -58.78 -91.26
CA ASN A 760 13.80 -60.23 -91.22
C ASN A 760 14.68 -60.73 -92.37
N ASN A 761 15.91 -61.09 -92.02
CA ASN A 761 16.96 -61.66 -92.86
C ASN A 761 16.59 -63.07 -93.39
N TRP A 762 15.77 -63.15 -94.45
CA TRP A 762 15.55 -64.40 -95.20
C TRP A 762 15.90 -64.30 -96.70
N GLN A 763 16.79 -63.36 -97.07
CA GLN A 763 17.19 -63.14 -98.48
C GLN A 763 18.49 -63.83 -98.97
N PRO A 764 18.92 -65.00 -98.44
CA PRO A 764 19.74 -65.93 -99.24
C PRO A 764 19.08 -67.28 -99.54
N LEU A 765 17.91 -67.61 -98.98
CA LEU A 765 17.23 -68.91 -99.24
C LEU A 765 16.29 -68.91 -100.45
N ALA A 766 15.82 -67.72 -100.90
CA ALA A 766 14.93 -67.61 -102.06
C ALA A 766 15.66 -67.59 -103.42
N LEU A 767 16.98 -67.38 -103.44
CA LEU A 767 17.80 -67.37 -104.67
C LEU A 767 18.43 -68.73 -105.01
N PHE A 768 18.50 -69.66 -104.05
CA PHE A 768 18.93 -71.04 -104.30
C PHE A 768 17.79 -71.97 -104.78
N LEU A 769 16.52 -71.58 -104.57
CA LEU A 769 15.35 -72.37 -105.03
C LEU A 769 14.91 -72.02 -106.48
N SER A 770 15.28 -70.85 -107.00
CA SER A 770 14.94 -70.42 -108.37
C SER A 770 15.94 -70.89 -109.42
N ALA A 771 17.20 -71.16 -109.05
CA ALA A 771 18.21 -71.74 -109.96
C ALA A 771 18.03 -73.26 -110.17
N ALA A 772 17.45 -73.99 -109.21
CA ALA A 772 17.21 -75.42 -109.32
C ALA A 772 15.96 -75.79 -110.14
N ILE A 773 14.99 -74.87 -110.28
CA ILE A 773 13.76 -75.09 -111.06
C ILE A 773 13.93 -74.72 -112.54
N ILE A 774 14.87 -73.83 -112.88
CA ILE A 774 15.16 -73.45 -114.28
C ILE A 774 16.06 -74.48 -114.99
N LEU A 775 16.82 -75.31 -114.25
CA LEU A 775 17.65 -76.39 -114.83
C LEU A 775 16.89 -77.72 -115.02
N ALA A 776 15.69 -77.87 -114.44
CA ALA A 776 14.84 -79.05 -114.62
C ALA A 776 13.75 -78.89 -115.70
N GLY A 777 13.51 -77.66 -116.18
CA GLY A 777 12.48 -77.35 -117.17
C GLY A 777 12.92 -77.43 -118.65
N THR A 778 14.22 -77.52 -118.94
CA THR A 778 14.74 -77.54 -120.32
C THR A 778 14.96 -78.94 -120.90
N ILE A 779 14.66 -80.01 -120.15
CA ILE A 779 14.84 -81.41 -120.61
C ILE A 779 13.50 -82.10 -120.96
N LEU A 780 12.35 -81.47 -120.71
CA LEU A 780 11.03 -82.08 -120.94
C LEU A 780 10.06 -81.12 -121.62
N LEU A 781 10.26 -80.87 -122.92
CA LEU A 781 9.20 -80.76 -123.94
C LEU A 781 9.79 -80.37 -125.31
N SER A 782 10.65 -81.25 -125.81
CA SER A 782 10.58 -81.62 -127.22
C SER A 782 9.22 -82.28 -127.49
N LYS A 783 8.28 -81.59 -128.16
CA LYS A 783 7.34 -82.15 -129.16
C LYS A 783 6.22 -81.17 -129.53
N GLN A 784 6.23 -80.80 -130.81
CA GLN A 784 5.08 -80.53 -131.71
C GLN A 784 4.21 -79.29 -131.40
N ARG A 785 4.28 -78.22 -132.21
CA ARG A 785 3.73 -78.02 -133.59
C ARG A 785 2.19 -78.09 -133.69
N HIS A 786 1.54 -76.93 -133.86
CA HIS A 786 0.73 -76.50 -135.03
C HIS A 786 -0.17 -75.30 -134.63
N LYS A 787 0.08 -74.09 -135.18
CA LYS A 787 -0.65 -73.46 -136.32
C LYS A 787 -2.16 -73.30 -136.12
N LEU A 788 -2.61 -72.12 -135.66
CA LEU A 788 -3.33 -71.09 -136.43
C LEU A 788 -3.31 -69.78 -135.65
#